data_AF-A0A5C7NWR4-F1
#
_entry.id   AF-A0A5C7NWR4-F1
#
_cell.length_a   1.000
_cell.length_b   1.000
_cell.length_c   1.000
_cell.angle_alpha   90.00
_cell.angle_beta   90.00
_cell.angle_gamma   90.00
#
_symmetry.space_group_name_H-M   'P 1'
#
loop_
_entity.id
_entity.type
_entity.pdbx_description
1 polymer ?
#
loop_
_entity_poly.entity_id
_entity_poly.type
_entity_poly.pdbx_seq_one_letter_code
_entity_poly.pdbx_strand_id
1 'polypeptide(L)'
;MDNAAATDPGHGAPVSPRPAVARQRKLHVGHFAFMRAVVQGLDARDSWERYFRVDGEATDQRTVRATIAWIRDAFAAAAKRHDRFGTARLVRLDATRLADPSQALPSLDAFAQARGLQDERQADQIAAYDAEHGRATQRLRRRARLVARQLQALRWLETLVAQAPAAGDAVAAWLNPTLAQRLEAVGIVTLAQLAERINGIGQRWHAGIPALGEGKALRIVDWLRAHASSTGLVVGAHVALPRSQLFDHELRAVVAPATAIRPLEKFIVPAALDGSQGLYRRPQAQCLLQATNDHQAILAWLQSKQGLSPAQTAQLQARRRQRDTGVVQGLDWLQALSHTQRAYRKEAERFLLWAILHQGKALSSMTNEDCVAYRNFLADPQPRSRWCGDRGRERWSPLWRPFEGPLSASAQRHAVTILKNLYGFLVDQNYLMGNPWSAVAVPRSAAPRIQAGRSFSPAQWRFIDTQLDALAPTSAHQRLAFGLRLLYATGLRLSELVAATVDDLQWVEFAAEFAADGADDAPLQGWLLRVTGKGQKLREVPVPAEVIAALSGYLVARGLDADPQNIGNQGAHLLGQASDAALRAPGLNAGRTIDPRQGIAASTFHDQVKAFFATCAQVLQAKGDARGADRFLRASTHWMRHTHASHAIAGGMPIEIAQQNLGHASLATTTVYITTEKRRRLQAVEAFWKR
;
A
#
# COMPACT_ATOMS: atom_id res chain seq x y z
N MET A 1 -28.07 -61.37 19.08
CA MET A 1 -27.48 -60.21 19.80
C MET A 1 -26.69 -59.44 18.77
N ASP A 2 -27.24 -58.29 18.43
CA ASP A 2 -27.14 -57.65 17.13
C ASP A 2 -25.80 -56.99 16.84
N ASN A 3 -25.39 -57.16 15.58
CA ASN A 3 -24.27 -56.51 14.93
C ASN A 3 -24.84 -55.34 14.12
N ALA A 4 -24.59 -54.08 14.51
CA ALA A 4 -25.05 -52.92 13.76
C ALA A 4 -23.99 -51.80 13.71
N ALA A 5 -23.52 -51.63 12.48
CA ALA A 5 -22.75 -50.57 11.84
C ALA A 5 -22.75 -49.16 12.46
N ALA A 6 -21.57 -48.54 12.39
CA ALA A 6 -21.33 -47.12 12.55
C ALA A 6 -22.11 -46.27 11.55
N THR A 7 -22.86 -45.29 12.05
CA THR A 7 -23.50 -44.22 11.27
C THR A 7 -22.81 -42.89 11.55
N ASP A 8 -22.12 -42.37 10.54
CA ASP A 8 -21.63 -41.00 10.42
C ASP A 8 -22.80 -40.08 10.00
N PRO A 9 -23.18 -39.04 10.76
CA PRO A 9 -24.21 -38.11 10.33
C PRO A 9 -23.60 -36.82 9.80
N GLY A 10 -23.88 -36.55 8.52
CA GLY A 10 -24.24 -35.20 8.07
C GLY A 10 -23.16 -34.44 7.34
N HIS A 11 -22.98 -34.79 6.05
CA HIS A 11 -22.47 -33.88 5.03
C HIS A 11 -23.20 -32.53 5.10
N GLY A 12 -22.48 -31.50 5.55
CA GLY A 12 -22.92 -30.11 5.49
C GLY A 12 -23.27 -29.72 4.06
N ALA A 13 -24.44 -29.08 3.92
CA ALA A 13 -25.03 -28.65 2.67
C ALA A 13 -24.02 -28.01 1.70
N PRO A 14 -24.15 -28.27 0.37
CA PRO A 14 -23.31 -27.62 -0.62
C PRO A 14 -23.49 -26.11 -0.50
N VAL A 15 -22.35 -25.42 -0.30
CA VAL A 15 -22.21 -23.98 -0.42
C VAL A 15 -22.94 -23.54 -1.69
N SER A 16 -23.98 -22.71 -1.53
CA SER A 16 -24.74 -22.14 -2.63
C SER A 16 -23.76 -21.61 -3.69
N PRO A 17 -23.88 -22.02 -4.97
CA PRO A 17 -23.01 -21.51 -6.00
C PRO A 17 -23.21 -19.99 -6.07
N ARG A 18 -22.09 -19.24 -6.02
CA ARG A 18 -22.07 -17.82 -6.34
C ARG A 18 -22.86 -17.62 -7.64
N PRO A 19 -23.71 -16.57 -7.75
CA PRO A 19 -24.47 -16.35 -8.97
C PRO A 19 -23.49 -16.33 -10.13
N ALA A 20 -23.69 -17.24 -11.09
CA ALA A 20 -22.90 -17.31 -12.30
C ALA A 20 -23.11 -16.01 -13.06
N VAL A 21 -22.25 -15.02 -12.83
CA VAL A 21 -22.29 -13.75 -13.56
C VAL A 21 -22.13 -14.11 -15.03
N ALA A 22 -23.13 -13.75 -15.84
CA ALA A 22 -23.19 -14.16 -17.23
C ALA A 22 -21.88 -13.74 -17.95
N ARG A 23 -21.06 -14.74 -18.31
CA ARG A 23 -19.79 -14.57 -19.04
C ARG A 23 -19.98 -14.18 -20.51
N GLN A 24 -21.22 -14.15 -20.98
CA GLN A 24 -21.52 -13.86 -22.37
C GLN A 24 -21.31 -12.37 -22.64
N ARG A 25 -20.45 -12.06 -23.61
CA ARG A 25 -20.18 -10.70 -24.05
C ARG A 25 -21.47 -10.01 -24.48
N LYS A 26 -21.70 -8.80 -23.96
CA LYS A 26 -22.91 -8.00 -24.16
C LYS A 26 -22.72 -6.99 -25.29
N LEU A 27 -23.82 -6.62 -25.94
CA LEU A 27 -23.83 -5.57 -26.96
C LEU A 27 -24.22 -4.24 -26.31
N HIS A 28 -23.46 -3.18 -26.57
CA HIS A 28 -23.83 -1.78 -26.25
C HIS A 28 -24.02 -0.96 -27.52
N VAL A 29 -24.57 0.25 -27.35
CA VAL A 29 -24.81 1.26 -28.40
C VAL A 29 -23.60 1.50 -29.32
N GLY A 30 -22.39 1.48 -28.78
CA GLY A 30 -21.15 1.64 -29.55
C GLY A 30 -20.94 0.54 -30.61
N HIS A 31 -21.35 -0.70 -30.33
CA HIS A 31 -21.32 -1.78 -31.33
C HIS A 31 -22.26 -1.50 -32.51
N PHE A 32 -23.44 -0.95 -32.23
CA PHE A 32 -24.41 -0.55 -33.25
C PHE A 32 -23.92 0.65 -34.05
N ALA A 33 -23.36 1.67 -33.39
CA ALA A 33 -22.78 2.84 -34.04
C ALA A 33 -21.63 2.46 -34.99
N PHE A 34 -20.73 1.59 -34.54
CA PHE A 34 -19.65 1.07 -35.38
C PHE A 34 -20.17 0.27 -36.57
N MET A 35 -21.12 -0.66 -36.36
CA MET A 35 -21.66 -1.46 -37.46
C MET A 35 -22.44 -0.61 -38.47
N ARG A 36 -23.11 0.47 -38.04
CA ARG A 36 -23.71 1.45 -38.95
C ARG A 36 -22.64 2.10 -39.83
N ALA A 37 -21.53 2.55 -39.23
CA ALA A 37 -20.42 3.16 -39.95
C ALA A 37 -19.80 2.19 -40.98
N VAL A 38 -19.54 0.94 -40.57
CA VAL A 38 -19.02 -0.12 -41.45
C VAL A 38 -19.97 -0.41 -42.62
N VAL A 39 -21.28 -0.51 -42.36
CA VAL A 39 -22.29 -0.76 -43.40
C VAL A 39 -22.41 0.42 -44.37
N GLN A 40 -22.27 1.66 -43.90
CA GLN A 40 -22.29 2.86 -44.74
C GLN A 40 -21.02 3.00 -45.60
N GLY A 41 -19.94 2.28 -45.26
CA GLY A 41 -18.66 2.33 -45.97
C GLY A 41 -17.72 3.41 -45.43
N LEU A 42 -17.93 3.87 -44.19
CA LEU A 42 -16.95 4.71 -43.49
C LEU A 42 -15.72 3.88 -43.15
N ASP A 43 -14.57 4.55 -43.01
CA ASP A 43 -13.32 3.89 -42.65
C ASP A 43 -13.45 3.13 -41.32
N ALA A 44 -13.14 1.84 -41.35
CA ALA A 44 -13.30 0.96 -40.21
C ALA A 44 -12.31 1.28 -39.09
N ARG A 45 -11.13 1.83 -39.42
CA ARG A 45 -10.11 2.22 -38.45
C ARG A 45 -10.51 3.49 -37.71
N ASP A 46 -10.98 4.51 -38.43
CA ASP A 46 -11.48 5.75 -37.81
C ASP A 46 -12.71 5.47 -36.94
N SER A 47 -13.61 4.61 -37.42
CA SER A 47 -14.78 4.17 -36.65
C SER A 47 -14.39 3.37 -35.40
N TRP A 48 -13.32 2.57 -35.48
CA TRP A 48 -12.81 1.80 -34.34
C TRP A 48 -12.24 2.71 -33.25
N GLU A 49 -11.43 3.70 -33.63
CA GLU A 49 -10.90 4.69 -32.67
C GLU A 49 -12.02 5.53 -32.02
N ARG A 50 -13.20 5.63 -32.64
CA ARG A 50 -14.32 6.35 -32.04
C ARG A 50 -15.15 5.50 -31.07
N TYR A 51 -15.38 4.22 -31.38
CA TYR A 51 -16.35 3.40 -30.66
C TYR A 51 -15.75 2.20 -29.91
N PHE A 52 -14.52 1.79 -30.21
CA PHE A 52 -13.87 0.56 -29.71
C PHE A 52 -12.47 0.76 -29.14
N ARG A 53 -12.13 1.98 -28.69
CA ARG A 53 -10.80 2.30 -28.12
C ARG A 53 -10.32 1.27 -27.07
N VAL A 54 -11.23 0.76 -26.25
CA VAL A 54 -10.92 -0.22 -25.19
C VAL A 54 -10.57 -1.61 -25.73
N ASP A 55 -11.14 -2.01 -26.86
CA ASP A 55 -11.02 -3.36 -27.40
C ASP A 55 -9.71 -3.61 -28.16
N GLY A 56 -8.94 -2.56 -28.43
CA GLY A 56 -7.63 -2.65 -29.07
C GLY A 56 -7.28 -1.40 -29.88
N GLU A 57 -6.10 -1.41 -30.49
CA GLU A 57 -5.74 -0.43 -31.53
C GLU A 57 -6.32 -0.84 -32.87
N ALA A 58 -6.77 0.14 -33.64
CA ALA A 58 -7.31 -0.10 -34.98
C ALA A 58 -6.27 -0.64 -35.98
N THR A 59 -4.98 -0.65 -35.62
CA THR A 59 -3.87 -1.18 -36.42
C THR A 59 -3.88 -2.71 -36.51
N ASP A 60 -4.52 -3.41 -35.56
CA ASP A 60 -4.67 -4.87 -35.61
C ASP A 60 -5.89 -5.30 -36.43
N GLN A 61 -5.69 -5.43 -37.74
CA GLN A 61 -6.75 -5.86 -38.68
C GLN A 61 -7.36 -7.21 -38.33
N ARG A 62 -6.64 -8.12 -37.65
CA ARG A 62 -7.18 -9.42 -37.25
C ARG A 62 -8.23 -9.25 -36.15
N THR A 63 -7.92 -8.42 -35.15
CA THR A 63 -8.86 -8.09 -34.06
C THR A 63 -10.09 -7.36 -34.58
N VAL A 64 -9.94 -6.43 -35.53
CA VAL A 64 -11.07 -5.73 -36.15
C VAL A 64 -11.99 -6.71 -36.90
N ARG A 65 -11.43 -7.58 -37.75
CA ARG A 65 -12.20 -8.57 -38.52
C ARG A 65 -12.91 -9.59 -37.61
N ALA A 66 -12.21 -10.10 -36.59
CA ALA A 66 -12.79 -11.04 -35.62
C ALA A 66 -13.94 -10.39 -34.83
N THR A 67 -13.80 -9.12 -34.46
CA THR A 67 -14.84 -8.37 -33.75
C THR A 67 -16.05 -8.12 -34.63
N ILE A 68 -15.87 -7.70 -35.89
CA ILE A 68 -16.97 -7.56 -36.87
C ILE A 68 -17.72 -8.88 -37.03
N ALA A 69 -17.01 -10.00 -37.18
CA ALA A 69 -17.61 -11.32 -37.33
C ALA A 69 -18.46 -11.67 -36.10
N TRP A 70 -17.90 -11.51 -34.90
CA TRP A 70 -18.63 -11.75 -33.65
C TRP A 70 -19.87 -10.85 -33.51
N ILE A 71 -19.79 -9.56 -33.83
CA ILE A 71 -20.95 -8.65 -33.76
C ILE A 71 -22.04 -9.12 -34.74
N ARG A 72 -21.68 -9.44 -35.99
CA ARG A 72 -22.63 -9.94 -37.00
C ARG A 72 -23.31 -11.22 -36.54
N ASP A 73 -22.58 -12.12 -35.90
CA ASP A 73 -23.14 -13.36 -35.35
C ASP A 73 -24.04 -13.12 -34.14
N ALA A 74 -23.67 -12.20 -33.25
CA ALA A 74 -24.51 -11.80 -32.12
C ALA A 74 -25.84 -11.17 -32.60
N PHE A 75 -25.79 -10.30 -33.61
CA PHE A 75 -26.97 -9.72 -34.26
C PHE A 75 -27.84 -10.77 -34.95
N ALA A 76 -27.22 -11.70 -35.69
CA ALA A 76 -27.95 -12.78 -36.35
C ALA A 76 -28.63 -13.71 -35.33
N ALA A 77 -27.94 -14.04 -34.23
CA ALA A 77 -28.51 -14.83 -33.14
C ALA A 77 -29.69 -14.11 -32.47
N ALA A 78 -29.57 -12.80 -32.23
CA ALA A 78 -30.65 -12.00 -31.69
C ALA A 78 -31.86 -11.95 -32.63
N ALA A 79 -31.66 -11.73 -33.92
CA ALA A 79 -32.73 -11.74 -34.91
C ALA A 79 -33.44 -13.10 -34.97
N LYS A 80 -32.70 -14.20 -34.87
CA LYS A 80 -33.27 -15.56 -34.81
C LYS A 80 -34.13 -15.80 -33.57
N ARG A 81 -33.76 -15.28 -32.40
CA ARG A 81 -34.55 -15.39 -31.17
C ARG A 81 -35.93 -14.70 -31.25
N HIS A 82 -36.09 -13.79 -32.20
CA HIS A 82 -37.36 -13.12 -32.50
C HIS A 82 -37.95 -13.55 -33.85
N ASP A 83 -37.59 -14.74 -34.34
CA ASP A 83 -38.10 -15.36 -35.58
C ASP A 83 -37.89 -14.53 -36.87
N ARG A 84 -36.93 -13.60 -36.86
CA ARG A 84 -36.57 -12.74 -38.02
C ARG A 84 -35.37 -13.32 -38.79
N PHE A 85 -35.53 -14.51 -39.36
CA PHE A 85 -34.46 -15.20 -40.12
C PHE A 85 -33.95 -14.39 -41.32
N GLY A 86 -34.83 -13.65 -42.01
CA GLY A 86 -34.45 -12.73 -43.08
C GLY A 86 -33.52 -11.61 -42.60
N THR A 87 -33.80 -11.04 -41.43
CA THR A 87 -32.94 -10.04 -40.77
C THR A 87 -31.60 -10.66 -40.35
N ALA A 88 -31.60 -11.90 -39.84
CA ALA A 88 -30.38 -12.61 -39.48
C ALA A 88 -29.44 -12.84 -40.68
N ARG A 89 -30.00 -13.13 -41.87
CA ARG A 89 -29.23 -13.20 -43.12
C ARG A 89 -28.75 -11.82 -43.56
N LEU A 90 -29.61 -10.80 -43.44
CA LEU A 90 -29.33 -9.43 -43.88
C LEU A 90 -28.14 -8.81 -43.15
N VAL A 91 -28.04 -8.95 -41.82
CA VAL A 91 -26.95 -8.35 -41.02
C VAL A 91 -25.57 -8.99 -41.26
N ARG A 92 -25.54 -10.21 -41.83
CA ARG A 92 -24.30 -10.91 -42.19
C ARG A 92 -23.74 -10.53 -43.57
N LEU A 93 -24.56 -9.91 -44.42
CA LEU A 93 -24.16 -9.53 -45.78
C LEU A 93 -23.12 -8.39 -45.75
N ASP A 94 -22.16 -8.48 -46.66
CA ASP A 94 -21.07 -7.51 -46.80
C ASP A 94 -21.34 -6.58 -47.99
N ALA A 95 -21.81 -5.36 -47.71
CA ALA A 95 -22.26 -4.41 -48.73
C ALA A 95 -21.13 -3.89 -49.64
N THR A 96 -19.88 -3.95 -49.17
CA THR A 96 -18.67 -3.56 -49.91
C THR A 96 -18.39 -4.48 -51.10
N ARG A 97 -18.86 -5.73 -51.08
CA ARG A 97 -18.69 -6.68 -52.20
C ARG A 97 -19.57 -6.36 -53.41
N LEU A 98 -20.60 -5.53 -53.25
CA LEU A 98 -21.55 -5.21 -54.32
C LEU A 98 -21.03 -4.11 -55.26
N ALA A 99 -20.41 -3.08 -54.70
CA ALA A 99 -19.83 -1.94 -55.42
C ALA A 99 -18.79 -1.25 -54.53
N ASP A 100 -17.71 -0.74 -55.14
CA ASP A 100 -16.70 0.04 -54.44
C ASP A 100 -17.27 1.43 -54.08
N PRO A 101 -17.33 1.81 -52.79
CA PRO A 101 -17.82 3.12 -52.37
C PRO A 101 -16.93 4.29 -52.82
N SER A 102 -15.67 4.04 -53.20
CA SER A 102 -14.73 5.06 -53.71
C SER A 102 -14.89 5.35 -55.21
N GLN A 103 -15.71 4.57 -55.91
CA GLN A 103 -15.94 4.72 -57.34
C GLN A 103 -16.81 5.96 -57.62
N ALA A 104 -16.16 7.10 -57.86
CA ALA A 104 -16.82 8.35 -58.24
C ALA A 104 -17.28 8.25 -59.70
N LEU A 105 -18.58 8.05 -59.91
CA LEU A 105 -19.18 8.23 -61.23
C LEU A 105 -19.41 9.74 -61.48
N PRO A 106 -19.16 10.23 -62.69
CA PRO A 106 -19.51 11.61 -63.05
C PRO A 106 -21.02 11.82 -62.87
N SER A 107 -21.42 13.05 -62.50
CA SER A 107 -22.85 13.42 -62.57
C SER A 107 -23.33 13.32 -64.02
N LEU A 108 -24.65 13.19 -64.21
CA LEU A 108 -25.24 13.16 -65.54
C LEU A 108 -24.82 14.41 -66.35
N ASP A 109 -24.80 15.58 -65.71
CA ASP A 109 -24.38 16.85 -66.32
C ASP A 109 -22.89 16.86 -66.68
N ALA A 110 -22.01 16.41 -65.78
CA ALA A 110 -20.57 16.34 -66.04
C ALA A 110 -20.24 15.35 -67.17
N PHE A 111 -21.00 14.25 -67.25
CA PHE A 111 -20.91 13.28 -68.33
C PHE A 111 -21.41 13.84 -69.65
N ALA A 112 -22.59 14.49 -69.65
CA ALA A 112 -23.15 15.14 -70.84
C ALA A 112 -22.20 16.22 -71.37
N GLN A 113 -21.56 16.99 -70.47
CA GLN A 113 -20.52 17.95 -70.82
C GLN A 113 -19.29 17.30 -71.44
N ALA A 114 -18.76 16.24 -70.83
CA ALA A 114 -17.56 15.55 -71.33
C ALA A 114 -17.79 14.80 -72.66
N ARG A 115 -19.02 14.35 -72.92
CA ARG A 115 -19.40 13.63 -74.15
C ARG A 115 -20.01 14.52 -75.24
N GLY A 116 -20.15 15.82 -74.99
CA GLY A 116 -20.71 16.78 -75.96
C GLY A 116 -22.22 16.62 -76.18
N LEU A 117 -22.95 16.08 -75.21
CA LEU A 117 -24.40 15.78 -75.28
C LEU A 117 -25.26 16.84 -74.57
N GLN A 118 -24.73 18.04 -74.32
CA GLN A 118 -25.40 19.07 -73.50
C GLN A 118 -26.70 19.59 -74.13
N ASP A 119 -26.73 19.66 -75.46
CA ASP A 119 -27.87 20.15 -76.25
C ASP A 119 -28.85 19.03 -76.65
N GLU A 120 -28.53 17.77 -76.33
CA GLU A 120 -29.39 16.61 -76.58
C GLU A 120 -30.52 16.52 -75.56
N ARG A 121 -31.60 15.81 -75.90
CA ARG A 121 -32.69 15.57 -74.94
C ARG A 121 -32.17 14.78 -73.74
N GLN A 122 -32.64 15.13 -72.55
CA GLN A 122 -32.24 14.46 -71.30
C GLN A 122 -32.42 12.92 -71.35
N ALA A 123 -33.42 12.43 -72.07
CA ALA A 123 -33.62 10.99 -72.28
C ALA A 123 -32.46 10.34 -73.04
N ASP A 124 -31.90 11.02 -74.03
CA ASP A 124 -30.78 10.56 -74.85
C ASP A 124 -29.46 10.67 -74.05
N GLN A 125 -29.31 11.72 -73.23
CA GLN A 125 -28.20 11.85 -72.25
C GLN A 125 -28.21 10.70 -71.23
N ILE A 126 -29.38 10.35 -70.67
CA ILE A 126 -29.54 9.23 -69.74
C ILE A 126 -29.25 7.89 -70.44
N ALA A 127 -29.71 7.70 -71.68
CA ALA A 127 -29.46 6.49 -72.45
C ALA A 127 -27.96 6.29 -72.72
N ALA A 128 -27.24 7.35 -73.08
CA ALA A 128 -25.79 7.32 -73.27
C ALA A 128 -25.04 7.06 -71.94
N TYR A 129 -25.49 7.70 -70.85
CA TYR A 129 -24.94 7.48 -69.51
C TYR A 129 -25.17 6.04 -69.02
N ASP A 130 -26.36 5.48 -69.24
CA ASP A 130 -26.68 4.10 -68.85
C ASP A 130 -25.99 3.07 -69.77
N ALA A 131 -25.73 3.38 -71.03
CA ALA A 131 -24.92 2.54 -71.91
C ALA A 131 -23.47 2.41 -71.41
N GLU A 132 -22.89 3.50 -70.91
CA GLU A 132 -21.50 3.54 -70.44
C GLU A 132 -21.34 3.13 -68.96
N HIS A 133 -22.24 3.60 -68.08
CA HIS A 133 -22.15 3.45 -66.63
C HIS A 133 -23.31 2.66 -66.00
N GLY A 134 -24.31 2.23 -66.76
CA GLY A 134 -25.54 1.63 -66.23
C GLY A 134 -25.32 0.39 -65.35
N ARG A 135 -24.34 -0.45 -65.67
CA ARG A 135 -23.94 -1.57 -64.79
C ARG A 135 -23.39 -1.09 -63.44
N ALA A 136 -22.55 -0.06 -63.43
CA ALA A 136 -21.99 0.51 -62.20
C ALA A 136 -23.08 1.22 -61.38
N THR A 137 -23.91 2.04 -62.03
CA THR A 137 -25.06 2.74 -61.42
C THR A 137 -26.06 1.75 -60.81
N GLN A 138 -26.36 0.63 -61.49
CA GLN A 138 -27.26 -0.40 -60.98
C GLN A 138 -26.67 -1.12 -59.76
N ARG A 139 -25.36 -1.40 -59.74
CA ARG A 139 -24.66 -1.98 -58.58
C ARG A 139 -24.66 -1.02 -57.39
N LEU A 140 -24.44 0.28 -57.61
CA LEU A 140 -24.53 1.32 -56.59
C LEU A 140 -25.94 1.46 -56.02
N ARG A 141 -26.99 1.48 -56.86
CA ARG A 141 -28.40 1.49 -56.41
C ARG A 141 -28.76 0.24 -55.60
N ARG A 142 -28.30 -0.95 -56.01
CA ARG A 142 -28.48 -2.21 -55.26
C ARG A 142 -27.78 -2.16 -53.90
N ARG A 143 -26.55 -1.65 -53.85
CA ARG A 143 -25.82 -1.40 -52.59
C ARG A 143 -26.59 -0.44 -51.68
N ALA A 144 -27.03 0.70 -52.18
CA ALA A 144 -27.77 1.70 -51.40
C ALA A 144 -29.05 1.12 -50.77
N ARG A 145 -29.83 0.34 -51.54
CA ARG A 145 -31.01 -0.38 -51.02
C ARG A 145 -30.65 -1.40 -49.95
N LEU A 146 -29.55 -2.15 -50.13
CA LEU A 146 -29.08 -3.11 -49.12
C LEU A 146 -28.68 -2.39 -47.83
N VAL A 147 -27.88 -1.33 -47.93
CA VAL A 147 -27.42 -0.50 -46.81
C VAL A 147 -28.61 0.07 -46.04
N ALA A 148 -29.61 0.62 -46.72
CA ALA A 148 -30.82 1.15 -46.08
C ALA A 148 -31.56 0.08 -45.26
N ARG A 149 -31.73 -1.13 -45.83
CA ARG A 149 -32.34 -2.27 -45.12
C ARG A 149 -31.50 -2.71 -43.92
N GLN A 150 -30.18 -2.77 -44.06
CA GLN A 150 -29.27 -3.12 -42.96
C GLN A 150 -29.34 -2.07 -41.83
N LEU A 151 -29.37 -0.78 -42.15
CA LEU A 151 -29.52 0.27 -41.14
C LEU A 151 -30.85 0.19 -40.40
N GLN A 152 -31.95 -0.14 -41.09
CA GLN A 152 -33.24 -0.37 -40.45
C GLN A 152 -33.21 -1.59 -39.52
N ALA A 153 -32.59 -2.69 -39.96
CA ALA A 153 -32.37 -3.88 -39.14
C ALA A 153 -31.53 -3.58 -37.89
N LEU A 154 -30.46 -2.79 -38.03
CA LEU A 154 -29.60 -2.39 -36.91
C LEU A 154 -30.35 -1.53 -35.90
N ARG A 155 -31.16 -0.55 -36.34
CA ARG A 155 -32.00 0.26 -35.44
C ARG A 155 -32.99 -0.60 -34.64
N TRP A 156 -33.65 -1.56 -35.30
CA TRP A 156 -34.56 -2.48 -34.63
C TRP A 156 -33.84 -3.43 -33.64
N LEU A 157 -32.66 -3.93 -33.99
CA LEU A 157 -31.88 -4.77 -33.07
C LEU A 157 -31.34 -3.97 -31.87
N GLU A 158 -31.02 -2.69 -32.07
CA GLU A 158 -30.55 -1.79 -31.01
C GLU A 158 -31.58 -1.65 -29.89
N THR A 159 -32.87 -1.51 -30.23
CA THR A 159 -33.95 -1.42 -29.23
C THR A 159 -34.16 -2.71 -28.43
N LEU A 160 -33.66 -3.85 -28.91
CA LEU A 160 -33.90 -5.16 -28.29
C LEU A 160 -32.71 -5.66 -27.47
N VAL A 161 -31.48 -5.37 -27.89
CA VAL A 161 -30.28 -6.07 -27.37
C VAL A 161 -29.25 -5.13 -26.77
N ALA A 162 -29.30 -3.83 -27.05
CA ALA A 162 -28.35 -2.89 -26.49
C ALA A 162 -28.54 -2.76 -24.98
N GLN A 163 -27.48 -3.06 -24.22
CA GLN A 163 -27.46 -2.92 -22.77
C GLN A 163 -26.46 -1.83 -22.37
N ALA A 164 -26.73 -1.19 -21.24
CA ALA A 164 -25.79 -0.31 -20.57
C ALA A 164 -25.00 -1.09 -19.52
N PRO A 165 -23.71 -0.79 -19.30
CA PRO A 165 -22.91 -1.45 -18.28
C PRO A 165 -23.39 -1.09 -16.88
N ALA A 166 -23.50 -2.10 -16.02
CA ALA A 166 -23.76 -1.96 -14.60
C ALA A 166 -22.49 -2.27 -13.78
N ALA A 167 -22.34 -1.67 -12.61
CA ALA A 167 -21.16 -1.89 -11.75
C ALA A 167 -20.88 -3.37 -11.43
N GLY A 168 -21.93 -4.18 -11.25
CA GLY A 168 -21.84 -5.60 -10.94
C GLY A 168 -21.54 -6.51 -12.14
N ASP A 169 -21.54 -5.98 -13.37
CA ASP A 169 -21.28 -6.79 -14.55
C ASP A 169 -19.85 -7.34 -14.56
N ALA A 170 -19.68 -8.53 -15.15
CA ALA A 170 -18.37 -9.12 -15.38
C ALA A 170 -17.56 -8.26 -16.37
N VAL A 171 -16.26 -8.15 -16.14
CA VAL A 171 -15.34 -7.50 -17.10
C VAL A 171 -15.37 -8.19 -18.47
N ALA A 172 -15.55 -9.51 -18.50
CA ALA A 172 -15.72 -10.29 -19.73
C ALA A 172 -16.99 -9.97 -20.53
N ALA A 173 -17.99 -9.35 -19.89
CA ALA A 173 -19.19 -8.93 -20.58
C ALA A 173 -18.94 -7.72 -21.50
N TRP A 174 -17.95 -6.88 -21.17
CA TRP A 174 -17.75 -5.56 -21.77
C TRP A 174 -16.40 -5.35 -22.44
N LEU A 175 -15.36 -6.06 -22.00
CA LEU A 175 -14.01 -5.91 -22.50
C LEU A 175 -13.64 -7.06 -23.46
N ASN A 176 -12.68 -6.81 -24.36
CA ASN A 176 -12.08 -7.84 -25.21
C ASN A 176 -11.72 -9.11 -24.40
N PRO A 177 -12.00 -10.33 -24.91
CA PRO A 177 -11.75 -11.59 -24.19
C PRO A 177 -10.33 -11.76 -23.64
N THR A 178 -9.31 -11.36 -24.41
CA THR A 178 -7.92 -11.46 -23.97
C THR A 178 -7.63 -10.52 -22.80
N LEU A 179 -8.20 -9.32 -22.82
CA LEU A 179 -8.05 -8.34 -21.74
C LEU A 179 -8.83 -8.79 -20.49
N ALA A 180 -10.06 -9.26 -20.67
CA ALA A 180 -10.89 -9.77 -19.59
C ALA A 180 -10.23 -10.96 -18.88
N GLN A 181 -9.69 -11.94 -19.62
CA GLN A 181 -8.95 -13.07 -19.03
C GLN A 181 -7.76 -12.63 -18.18
N ARG A 182 -7.02 -11.59 -18.61
CA ARG A 182 -5.88 -11.05 -17.85
C ARG A 182 -6.32 -10.36 -16.56
N LEU A 183 -7.44 -9.65 -16.59
CA LEU A 183 -8.03 -9.01 -15.41
C LEU A 183 -8.57 -10.05 -14.43
N GLU A 184 -9.27 -11.07 -14.93
CA GLU A 184 -9.80 -12.18 -14.13
C GLU A 184 -8.68 -13.00 -13.49
N ALA A 185 -7.56 -13.21 -14.19
CA ALA A 185 -6.38 -13.91 -13.67
C ALA A 185 -5.75 -13.21 -12.45
N VAL A 186 -5.92 -11.90 -12.31
CA VAL A 186 -5.49 -11.13 -11.14
C VAL A 186 -6.64 -10.84 -10.16
N GLY A 187 -7.77 -11.53 -10.31
CA GLY A 187 -8.93 -11.47 -9.40
C GLY A 187 -9.89 -10.30 -9.64
N ILE A 188 -9.77 -9.59 -10.76
CA ILE A 188 -10.67 -8.49 -11.14
C ILE A 188 -11.74 -9.07 -12.07
N VAL A 189 -12.89 -9.40 -11.50
CA VAL A 189 -13.97 -10.08 -12.21
C VAL A 189 -15.09 -9.11 -12.60
N THR A 190 -15.34 -8.05 -11.84
CA THR A 190 -16.41 -7.08 -12.11
C THR A 190 -15.92 -5.68 -12.44
N LEU A 191 -16.76 -4.87 -13.09
CA LEU A 191 -16.46 -3.45 -13.34
C LEU A 191 -16.25 -2.67 -12.04
N ALA A 192 -17.00 -2.99 -10.98
CA ALA A 192 -16.82 -2.39 -9.66
C ALA A 192 -15.43 -2.69 -9.07
N GLN A 193 -14.96 -3.94 -9.16
CA GLN A 193 -13.62 -4.32 -8.69
C GLN A 193 -12.52 -3.63 -9.51
N LEU A 194 -12.75 -3.46 -10.82
CA LEU A 194 -11.83 -2.74 -11.70
C LEU A 194 -11.73 -1.27 -11.28
N ALA A 195 -12.85 -0.59 -11.07
CA ALA A 195 -12.88 0.79 -10.59
C ALA A 195 -12.28 0.93 -9.18
N GLU A 196 -12.55 -0.02 -8.26
CA GLU A 196 -11.95 -0.05 -6.92
C GLU A 196 -10.41 -0.16 -7.00
N ARG A 197 -9.88 -1.02 -7.88
CA ARG A 197 -8.44 -1.15 -8.11
C ARG A 197 -7.83 0.11 -8.69
N ILE A 198 -8.46 0.68 -9.71
CA ILE A 198 -8.02 1.90 -10.40
C ILE A 198 -7.91 3.05 -9.39
N ASN A 199 -8.99 3.32 -8.66
CA ASN A 199 -9.01 4.37 -7.65
C ASN A 199 -8.11 4.05 -6.46
N GLY A 200 -7.95 2.76 -6.13
CA GLY A 200 -7.19 2.30 -4.98
C GLY A 200 -5.67 2.40 -5.11
N ILE A 201 -5.15 2.23 -6.33
CA ILE A 201 -3.72 2.28 -6.60
C ILE A 201 -3.32 3.61 -7.28
N GLY A 202 -4.22 4.22 -8.05
CA GLY A 202 -3.95 5.44 -8.82
C GLY A 202 -3.22 5.16 -10.14
N GLN A 203 -2.33 6.04 -10.56
CA GLN A 203 -1.63 5.99 -11.87
C GLN A 203 -1.05 4.62 -12.24
N ARG A 204 -0.49 3.90 -11.26
CA ARG A 204 0.18 2.61 -11.47
C ARG A 204 -0.73 1.39 -11.27
N TRP A 205 -2.06 1.54 -11.31
CA TRP A 205 -3.00 0.42 -11.06
C TRP A 205 -2.82 -0.78 -12.00
N HIS A 206 -2.35 -0.51 -13.22
CA HIS A 206 -2.07 -1.50 -14.26
C HIS A 206 -0.77 -2.29 -14.00
N ALA A 207 0.10 -1.79 -13.12
CA ALA A 207 1.33 -2.48 -12.76
C ALA A 207 1.02 -3.85 -12.16
N GLY A 208 1.75 -4.87 -12.62
CA GLY A 208 1.55 -6.26 -12.23
C GLY A 208 0.44 -7.00 -12.98
N ILE A 209 -0.22 -6.37 -13.96
CA ILE A 209 -1.17 -7.04 -14.86
C ILE A 209 -0.43 -7.39 -16.17
N PRO A 210 -0.29 -8.68 -16.53
CA PRO A 210 0.47 -9.10 -17.70
C PRO A 210 0.01 -8.41 -19.00
N ALA A 211 0.94 -7.81 -19.74
CA ALA A 211 0.71 -7.19 -21.04
C ALA A 211 -0.40 -6.11 -21.08
N LEU A 212 -0.62 -5.42 -19.95
CA LEU A 212 -1.43 -4.20 -19.84
C LEU A 212 -0.51 -2.99 -19.66
N GLY A 213 -0.19 -2.30 -20.76
CA GLY A 213 0.60 -1.06 -20.74
C GLY A 213 -0.25 0.18 -20.44
N GLU A 214 0.42 1.32 -20.23
CA GLU A 214 -0.19 2.60 -19.87
C GLU A 214 -1.27 3.06 -20.86
N GLY A 215 -1.02 2.95 -22.17
CA GLY A 215 -2.01 3.33 -23.19
C GLY A 215 -3.31 2.53 -23.11
N LYS A 216 -3.24 1.21 -22.87
CA LYS A 216 -4.44 0.38 -22.68
C LYS A 216 -5.15 0.70 -21.37
N ALA A 217 -4.37 0.95 -20.31
CA ALA A 217 -4.91 1.34 -19.01
C ALA A 217 -5.68 2.67 -19.10
N LEU A 218 -5.16 3.66 -19.82
CA LEU A 218 -5.82 4.94 -20.05
C LEU A 218 -7.16 4.76 -20.78
N ARG A 219 -7.21 3.91 -21.81
CA ARG A 219 -8.46 3.63 -22.54
C ARG A 219 -9.53 2.99 -21.65
N ILE A 220 -9.14 2.10 -20.74
CA ILE A 220 -10.06 1.51 -19.75
C ILE A 220 -10.60 2.59 -18.81
N VAL A 221 -9.75 3.49 -18.33
CA VAL A 221 -10.15 4.62 -17.47
C VAL A 221 -11.13 5.54 -18.20
N ASP A 222 -10.82 5.93 -19.44
CA ASP A 222 -11.69 6.77 -20.26
C ASP A 222 -13.06 6.12 -20.49
N TRP A 223 -13.09 4.81 -20.72
CA TRP A 223 -14.34 4.09 -20.91
C TRP A 223 -15.18 4.01 -19.63
N LEU A 224 -14.57 3.78 -18.47
CA LEU A 224 -15.28 3.81 -17.20
C LEU A 224 -15.86 5.20 -16.94
N ARG A 225 -15.11 6.27 -17.24
CA ARG A 225 -15.60 7.66 -17.14
C ARG A 225 -16.76 7.93 -18.10
N ALA A 226 -16.67 7.49 -19.34
CA ALA A 226 -17.74 7.63 -20.34
C ALA A 226 -19.04 6.90 -19.93
N HIS A 227 -18.94 5.86 -19.11
CA HIS A 227 -20.07 5.07 -18.62
C HIS A 227 -20.37 5.31 -17.13
N ALA A 228 -19.87 6.40 -16.54
CA ALA A 228 -20.08 6.69 -15.11
C ALA A 228 -21.57 6.87 -14.76
N SER A 229 -22.37 7.45 -15.66
CA SER A 229 -23.81 7.67 -15.46
C SER A 229 -24.63 6.38 -15.40
N SER A 230 -24.23 5.33 -16.14
CA SER A 230 -24.93 4.03 -16.15
C SER A 230 -24.40 3.09 -15.08
N THR A 231 -23.09 3.07 -14.86
CA THR A 231 -22.46 2.18 -13.88
C THR A 231 -22.58 2.72 -12.45
N GLY A 232 -22.70 4.03 -12.26
CA GLY A 232 -22.55 4.70 -10.96
C GLY A 232 -21.10 4.70 -10.44
N LEU A 233 -20.13 4.25 -11.24
CA LEU A 233 -18.73 4.17 -10.87
C LEU A 233 -18.01 5.48 -11.18
N VAL A 234 -17.39 6.08 -10.16
CA VAL A 234 -16.61 7.32 -10.32
C VAL A 234 -15.12 6.97 -10.31
N VAL A 235 -14.38 7.40 -11.34
CA VAL A 235 -12.92 7.28 -11.39
C VAL A 235 -12.30 8.66 -11.16
N GLY A 236 -11.57 8.81 -10.05
CA GLY A 236 -11.03 10.10 -9.63
C GLY A 236 -9.97 10.67 -10.58
N ALA A 237 -9.77 11.98 -10.51
CA ALA A 237 -8.74 12.68 -11.29
C ALA A 237 -7.32 12.24 -10.90
N HIS A 238 -7.13 11.82 -9.65
CA HIS A 238 -5.85 11.37 -9.09
C HIS A 238 -5.22 10.18 -9.82
N VAL A 239 -6.02 9.43 -10.57
CA VAL A 239 -5.55 8.29 -11.39
C VAL A 239 -4.64 8.75 -12.54
N ALA A 240 -4.75 10.00 -12.99
CA ALA A 240 -3.94 10.52 -14.11
C ALA A 240 -2.60 11.11 -13.66
N LEU A 241 -2.40 11.38 -12.37
CA LEU A 241 -1.26 12.15 -11.87
C LEU A 241 -0.33 11.29 -11.01
N PRO A 242 0.99 11.53 -11.07
CA PRO A 242 1.93 10.90 -10.15
C PRO A 242 1.69 11.37 -8.71
N ARG A 243 1.98 10.50 -7.75
CA ARG A 243 1.78 10.77 -6.31
C ARG A 243 2.45 12.05 -5.80
N SER A 244 3.52 12.48 -6.47
CA SER A 244 4.25 13.72 -6.14
C SER A 244 3.45 14.99 -6.40
N GLN A 245 2.54 14.97 -7.36
CA GLN A 245 1.74 16.13 -7.81
C GLN A 245 0.36 16.19 -7.12
N LEU A 246 -0.01 15.17 -6.35
CA LEU A 246 -1.33 15.08 -5.72
C LEU A 246 -1.36 15.72 -4.34
N PHE A 247 -2.39 16.53 -4.11
CA PHE A 247 -2.70 17.10 -2.81
C PHE A 247 -3.40 16.07 -1.91
N ASP A 248 -3.25 16.23 -0.60
CA ASP A 248 -3.81 15.29 0.38
C ASP A 248 -5.34 15.37 0.44
N HIS A 249 -5.93 16.57 0.31
CA HIS A 249 -7.38 16.74 0.28
C HIS A 249 -8.02 16.10 -0.97
N GLU A 250 -7.35 16.12 -2.13
CA GLU A 250 -7.80 15.44 -3.35
C GLU A 250 -7.88 13.93 -3.12
N LEU A 251 -6.85 13.36 -2.49
CA LEU A 251 -6.83 11.95 -2.13
C LEU A 251 -7.90 11.63 -1.08
N ARG A 252 -8.10 12.50 -0.08
CA ARG A 252 -9.18 12.35 0.89
C ARG A 252 -10.56 12.29 0.21
N ALA A 253 -10.79 13.03 -0.87
CA ALA A 253 -12.06 12.99 -1.60
C ALA A 253 -12.32 11.66 -2.34
N VAL A 254 -11.29 10.85 -2.60
CA VAL A 254 -11.41 9.56 -3.36
C VAL A 254 -12.39 8.58 -2.70
N VAL A 255 -12.45 8.59 -1.37
CA VAL A 255 -13.36 7.73 -0.60
C VAL A 255 -14.25 8.59 0.26
N ALA A 256 -15.54 8.61 -0.04
CA ALA A 256 -16.54 9.31 0.74
C ALA A 256 -16.75 8.67 2.13
N PRO A 257 -17.11 9.47 3.15
CA PRO A 257 -17.56 8.95 4.43
C PRO A 257 -18.77 8.01 4.28
N ALA A 258 -18.79 6.91 5.03
CA ALA A 258 -19.86 5.92 4.97
C ALA A 258 -19.89 5.02 6.20
N THR A 259 -21.04 4.38 6.47
CA THR A 259 -21.18 3.26 7.40
C THR A 259 -20.72 1.96 6.73
N ALA A 260 -19.42 1.85 6.49
CA ALA A 260 -18.77 0.70 5.91
C ALA A 260 -17.36 0.56 6.50
N ILE A 261 -16.57 -0.42 6.06
CA ILE A 261 -15.15 -0.52 6.43
C ILE A 261 -14.43 0.73 5.90
N ARG A 262 -14.27 1.71 6.79
CA ARG A 262 -13.70 3.03 6.51
C ARG A 262 -12.70 3.38 7.62
N PRO A 263 -11.66 4.15 7.31
CA PRO A 263 -10.85 4.80 8.34
C PRO A 263 -11.73 5.58 9.31
N LEU A 264 -11.32 5.71 10.58
CA LEU A 264 -12.03 6.41 11.66
C LEU A 264 -12.52 7.79 11.25
N GLU A 265 -11.70 8.56 10.53
CA GLU A 265 -12.00 9.90 10.03
C GLU A 265 -13.10 9.96 8.95
N LYS A 266 -13.49 8.81 8.40
CA LYS A 266 -14.49 8.65 7.33
C LYS A 266 -15.62 7.68 7.72
N PHE A 267 -15.56 7.12 8.92
CA PHE A 267 -16.55 6.17 9.35
C PHE A 267 -17.76 6.90 9.91
N ILE A 268 -18.92 6.71 9.28
CA ILE A 268 -20.18 7.25 9.79
C ILE A 268 -20.76 6.20 10.72
N VAL A 269 -20.75 6.50 12.02
CA VAL A 269 -21.37 5.65 13.03
C VAL A 269 -22.91 5.78 12.95
N PRO A 270 -23.67 4.69 12.83
CA PRO A 270 -25.12 4.73 12.86
C PRO A 270 -25.61 5.32 14.18
N ALA A 271 -26.59 6.21 14.15
CA ALA A 271 -27.13 6.84 15.37
C ALA A 271 -27.60 5.81 16.42
N ALA A 272 -28.18 4.68 15.99
CA ALA A 272 -28.61 3.61 16.89
C ALA A 272 -27.44 2.88 17.59
N LEU A 273 -26.21 2.99 17.06
CA LEU A 273 -25.02 2.28 17.53
C LEU A 273 -23.89 3.23 17.93
N ASP A 274 -24.19 4.52 18.12
CA ASP A 274 -23.18 5.54 18.44
C ASP A 274 -22.76 5.54 19.91
N GLY A 275 -23.49 4.81 20.76
CA GLY A 275 -23.23 4.71 22.18
C GLY A 275 -23.77 5.89 23.01
N SER A 276 -24.53 6.81 22.41
CA SER A 276 -25.33 7.82 23.15
C SER A 276 -26.20 7.17 24.22
N GLN A 277 -26.78 6.00 23.90
CA GLN A 277 -27.62 5.17 24.77
C GLN A 277 -26.98 3.80 25.06
N GLY A 278 -25.66 3.74 25.20
CA GLY A 278 -24.94 2.49 25.46
C GLY A 278 -25.35 1.83 26.78
N LEU A 279 -25.46 0.50 26.79
CA LEU A 279 -25.97 -0.25 27.95
C LEU A 279 -25.13 -0.04 29.22
N TYR A 280 -23.81 0.10 29.06
CA TYR A 280 -22.86 0.27 30.16
C TYR A 280 -22.34 1.71 30.27
N ARG A 281 -22.96 2.64 29.53
CA ARG A 281 -22.64 4.06 29.61
C ARG A 281 -23.25 4.68 30.86
N ARG A 282 -22.49 5.54 31.53
CA ARG A 282 -23.00 6.35 32.64
C ARG A 282 -23.76 7.58 32.14
N PRO A 283 -24.71 8.13 32.92
CA PRO A 283 -25.40 9.37 32.57
C PRO A 283 -24.42 10.51 32.26
N GLN A 284 -24.68 11.30 31.22
CA GLN A 284 -23.79 12.39 30.76
C GLN A 284 -23.43 13.37 31.88
N ALA A 285 -24.35 13.65 32.81
CA ALA A 285 -24.12 14.54 33.96
C ALA A 285 -23.04 14.04 34.94
N GLN A 286 -22.71 12.75 34.92
CA GLN A 286 -21.68 12.14 35.76
C GLN A 286 -20.35 11.98 35.00
N CYS A 287 -20.36 12.18 33.68
CA CYS A 287 -19.22 11.97 32.82
C CYS A 287 -18.25 13.15 32.93
N LEU A 288 -16.96 12.85 33.09
CA LEU A 288 -15.90 13.86 33.09
C LEU A 288 -15.48 14.26 31.66
N LEU A 289 -15.96 13.54 30.64
CA LEU A 289 -15.78 13.87 29.23
C LEU A 289 -16.97 14.65 28.69
N GLN A 290 -16.69 15.65 27.85
CA GLN A 290 -17.69 16.31 27.00
C GLN A 290 -18.19 15.40 25.85
N ALA A 291 -17.61 14.22 25.69
CA ALA A 291 -17.98 13.28 24.64
C ALA A 291 -19.42 12.79 24.83
N THR A 292 -20.27 13.03 23.84
CA THR A 292 -21.68 12.63 23.84
C THR A 292 -21.92 11.28 23.17
N ASN A 293 -20.90 10.66 22.56
CA ASN A 293 -20.97 9.33 21.94
C ASN A 293 -19.60 8.63 21.94
N ASP A 294 -19.58 7.34 21.61
CA ASP A 294 -18.40 6.47 21.72
C ASP A 294 -17.26 6.97 20.81
N HIS A 295 -17.62 7.49 19.63
CA HIS A 295 -16.66 8.01 18.67
C HIS A 295 -15.91 9.23 19.23
N GLN A 296 -16.63 10.20 19.82
CA GLN A 296 -16.02 11.35 20.48
C GLN A 296 -15.18 10.92 21.69
N ALA A 297 -15.61 9.90 22.44
CA ALA A 297 -14.86 9.39 23.59
C ALA A 297 -13.51 8.78 23.17
N ILE A 298 -13.46 8.05 22.04
CA ILE A 298 -12.20 7.58 21.44
C ILE A 298 -11.29 8.75 21.06
N LEU A 299 -11.84 9.79 20.43
CA LEU A 299 -11.06 10.95 20.01
C LEU A 299 -10.46 11.70 21.23
N ALA A 300 -11.24 11.90 22.29
CA ALA A 300 -10.78 12.48 23.55
C ALA A 300 -9.66 11.62 24.18
N TRP A 301 -9.83 10.30 24.18
CA TRP A 301 -8.77 9.39 24.65
C TRP A 301 -7.49 9.51 23.84
N LEU A 302 -7.56 9.61 22.50
CA LEU A 302 -6.39 9.78 21.64
C LEU A 302 -5.67 11.12 21.89
N GLN A 303 -6.43 12.19 22.15
CA GLN A 303 -5.88 13.50 22.51
C GLN A 303 -5.20 13.51 23.88
N SER A 304 -5.68 12.71 24.84
CA SER A 304 -5.05 12.58 26.16
C SER A 304 -3.64 11.96 26.13
N LYS A 305 -3.25 11.32 25.02
CA LYS A 305 -1.94 10.66 24.90
C LYS A 305 -0.87 11.62 24.42
N GLN A 306 0.36 11.37 24.88
CA GLN A 306 1.52 12.16 24.48
C GLN A 306 1.67 12.22 22.94
N GLY A 307 1.47 13.43 22.42
CA GLY A 307 1.56 13.76 20.99
C GLY A 307 2.96 14.16 20.55
N LEU A 308 3.04 14.69 19.33
CA LEU A 308 4.24 15.37 18.83
C LEU A 308 4.35 16.77 19.44
N SER A 309 5.57 17.30 19.58
CA SER A 309 5.75 18.71 19.95
C SER A 309 5.20 19.65 18.85
N PRO A 310 4.91 20.92 19.16
CA PRO A 310 4.48 21.90 18.15
C PRO A 310 5.47 22.02 16.98
N ALA A 311 6.77 22.03 17.26
CA ALA A 311 7.82 22.07 16.24
C ALA A 311 7.84 20.80 15.36
N GLN A 312 7.70 19.62 15.95
CA GLN A 312 7.62 18.35 15.21
C GLN A 312 6.36 18.30 14.34
N THR A 313 5.25 18.81 14.85
CA THR A 313 3.99 18.91 14.12
C THR A 313 4.13 19.87 12.94
N ALA A 314 4.71 21.05 13.16
CA ALA A 314 4.98 22.02 12.12
C ALA A 314 5.93 21.49 11.05
N GLN A 315 6.98 20.74 11.42
CA GLN A 315 7.90 20.12 10.45
C GLN A 315 7.22 19.02 9.63
N LEU A 316 6.40 18.17 10.27
CA LEU A 316 5.61 17.14 9.59
C LEU A 316 4.59 17.78 8.64
N GLN A 317 3.93 18.85 9.08
CA GLN A 317 3.02 19.64 8.26
C GLN A 317 3.77 20.33 7.12
N ALA A 318 4.94 20.94 7.34
CA ALA A 318 5.72 21.62 6.30
C ALA A 318 6.14 20.68 5.18
N ARG A 319 6.57 19.45 5.51
CA ARG A 319 6.82 18.38 4.53
C ARG A 319 5.57 18.02 3.71
N ARG A 320 4.38 18.29 4.26
CA ARG A 320 3.09 18.08 3.60
C ARG A 320 2.51 19.36 2.99
N ARG A 321 2.95 20.56 3.37
CA ARG A 321 2.41 21.86 2.94
C ARG A 321 2.66 22.16 1.47
N GLN A 322 3.57 21.43 0.80
CA GLN A 322 3.62 21.39 -0.66
C GLN A 322 2.40 20.66 -1.29
N ARG A 323 1.48 20.10 -0.48
CA ARG A 323 0.37 19.23 -0.88
C ARG A 323 -0.92 19.47 -0.10
N ASP A 324 -1.14 20.63 0.52
CA ASP A 324 -2.43 20.95 1.15
C ASP A 324 -2.83 22.43 0.99
N THR A 325 -4.12 22.69 0.78
CA THR A 325 -4.69 24.01 0.44
C THR A 325 -4.93 24.92 1.66
N GLY A 326 -4.53 24.49 2.86
CA GLY A 326 -4.64 25.28 4.09
C GLY A 326 -6.03 25.29 4.75
N VAL A 327 -7.01 24.54 4.21
CA VAL A 327 -8.34 24.41 4.82
C VAL A 327 -8.31 23.36 5.93
N VAL A 328 -8.43 23.79 7.19
CA VAL A 328 -8.50 22.89 8.35
C VAL A 328 -9.89 22.25 8.40
N GLN A 329 -9.97 20.93 8.19
CA GLN A 329 -11.16 20.12 8.49
C GLN A 329 -11.07 19.53 9.91
N GLY A 330 -12.23 19.25 10.52
CA GLY A 330 -12.33 18.96 11.96
C GLY A 330 -11.45 17.82 12.50
N LEU A 331 -11.16 16.79 11.70
CA LEU A 331 -10.33 15.64 12.10
C LEU A 331 -8.91 15.65 11.51
N ASP A 332 -8.46 16.78 10.95
CA ASP A 332 -7.14 16.86 10.27
C ASP A 332 -5.96 16.67 11.22
N TRP A 333 -6.14 16.92 12.52
CA TRP A 333 -5.13 16.64 13.54
C TRP A 333 -4.75 15.15 13.59
N LEU A 334 -5.63 14.24 13.15
CA LEU A 334 -5.34 12.81 13.03
C LEU A 334 -4.24 12.50 12.01
N GLN A 335 -3.86 13.46 11.17
CA GLN A 335 -2.72 13.31 10.27
C GLN A 335 -1.39 13.54 10.99
N ALA A 336 -1.38 14.26 12.11
CA ALA A 336 -0.19 14.67 12.85
C ALA A 336 0.00 13.91 14.18
N LEU A 337 -0.26 12.60 14.16
CA LEU A 337 -0.16 11.76 15.34
C LEU A 337 1.27 11.30 15.63
N SER A 338 1.61 11.12 16.91
CA SER A 338 2.82 10.41 17.33
C SER A 338 2.76 8.92 16.95
N HIS A 339 3.88 8.19 17.03
CA HIS A 339 3.88 6.73 16.79
C HIS A 339 2.93 6.00 17.75
N THR A 340 2.88 6.41 19.01
CA THR A 340 1.97 5.85 20.03
C THR A 340 0.52 6.12 19.68
N GLN A 341 0.17 7.37 19.35
CA GLN A 341 -1.20 7.73 18.97
C GLN A 341 -1.66 7.00 17.70
N ARG A 342 -0.78 6.80 16.70
CA ARG A 342 -1.08 5.99 15.51
C ARG A 342 -1.40 4.54 15.87
N ALA A 343 -0.61 3.92 16.74
CA ALA A 343 -0.88 2.56 17.19
C ALA A 343 -2.21 2.46 17.93
N TYR A 344 -2.49 3.43 18.81
CA TYR A 344 -3.71 3.47 19.62
C TYR A 344 -4.96 3.68 18.77
N ARG A 345 -4.91 4.65 17.85
CA ARG A 345 -5.96 4.91 16.87
C ARG A 345 -6.28 3.65 16.07
N LYS A 346 -5.25 2.97 15.56
CA LYS A 346 -5.40 1.77 14.74
C LYS A 346 -6.14 0.66 15.51
N GLU A 347 -5.79 0.39 16.77
CA GLU A 347 -6.48 -0.68 17.51
C GLU A 347 -7.90 -0.27 17.98
N ALA A 348 -8.09 0.99 18.38
CA ALA A 348 -9.42 1.52 18.71
C ALA A 348 -10.36 1.51 17.49
N GLU A 349 -9.86 1.92 16.33
CA GLU A 349 -10.58 1.88 15.04
C GLU A 349 -10.98 0.47 14.65
N ARG A 350 -10.06 -0.50 14.73
CA ARG A 350 -10.36 -1.90 14.41
C ARG A 350 -11.49 -2.42 15.28
N PHE A 351 -11.45 -2.11 16.57
CA PHE A 351 -12.47 -2.57 17.50
C PHE A 351 -13.81 -1.86 17.30
N LEU A 352 -13.81 -0.54 17.08
CA LEU A 352 -15.03 0.22 16.74
C LEU A 352 -15.71 -0.33 15.47
N LEU A 353 -14.93 -0.52 14.40
CA LEU A 353 -15.44 -1.08 13.15
C LEU A 353 -16.01 -2.48 13.35
N TRP A 354 -15.32 -3.34 14.11
CA TRP A 354 -15.80 -4.68 14.40
C TRP A 354 -17.07 -4.68 15.25
N ALA A 355 -17.11 -3.89 16.33
CA ALA A 355 -18.27 -3.79 17.20
C ALA A 355 -19.53 -3.38 16.41
N ILE A 356 -19.42 -2.37 15.55
CA ILE A 356 -20.57 -1.84 14.82
C ILE A 356 -20.90 -2.68 13.58
N LEU A 357 -19.92 -3.04 12.75
CA LEU A 357 -20.16 -3.67 11.45
C LEU A 357 -20.21 -5.19 11.48
N HIS A 358 -19.73 -5.82 12.56
CA HIS A 358 -19.78 -7.27 12.76
C HIS A 358 -20.76 -7.65 13.87
N GLN A 359 -20.63 -7.07 15.07
CA GLN A 359 -21.52 -7.39 16.19
C GLN A 359 -22.84 -6.61 16.20
N GLY A 360 -22.93 -5.48 15.49
CA GLY A 360 -24.11 -4.61 15.52
C GLY A 360 -24.34 -3.97 16.88
N LYS A 361 -23.27 -3.64 17.61
CA LYS A 361 -23.33 -3.08 18.97
C LYS A 361 -22.45 -1.83 19.10
N ALA A 362 -22.90 -0.89 19.94
CA ALA A 362 -22.08 0.23 20.39
C ALA A 362 -20.90 -0.25 21.25
N LEU A 363 -19.79 0.51 21.29
CA LEU A 363 -18.64 0.18 22.14
C LEU A 363 -19.00 0.23 23.62
N SER A 364 -19.83 1.18 24.02
CA SER A 364 -20.37 1.29 25.38
C SER A 364 -21.38 0.19 25.75
N SER A 365 -21.70 -0.72 24.84
CA SER A 365 -22.53 -1.92 25.10
C SER A 365 -21.76 -3.24 25.03
N MET A 366 -20.43 -3.18 24.94
CA MET A 366 -19.58 -4.37 24.85
C MET A 366 -19.49 -5.14 26.17
N THR A 367 -19.63 -6.46 26.08
CA THR A 367 -19.47 -7.40 27.19
C THR A 367 -18.08 -8.05 27.18
N ASN A 368 -17.76 -8.82 28.22
CA ASN A 368 -16.53 -9.61 28.27
C ASN A 368 -16.50 -10.65 27.15
N GLU A 369 -17.64 -11.30 26.90
CA GLU A 369 -17.83 -12.29 25.84
C GLU A 369 -17.56 -11.68 24.46
N ASP A 370 -18.05 -10.46 24.20
CA ASP A 370 -17.75 -9.73 22.96
C ASP A 370 -16.25 -9.43 22.82
N CYS A 371 -15.58 -9.04 23.92
CA CYS A 371 -14.14 -8.78 23.90
C CYS A 371 -13.30 -10.05 23.69
N VAL A 372 -13.73 -11.19 24.23
CA VAL A 372 -13.13 -12.51 23.96
C VAL A 372 -13.33 -12.90 22.49
N ALA A 373 -14.54 -12.67 21.94
CA ALA A 373 -14.83 -12.92 20.53
C ALA A 373 -13.94 -12.07 19.61
N TYR A 374 -13.75 -10.78 19.92
CA TYR A 374 -12.84 -9.93 19.16
C TYR A 374 -11.38 -10.40 19.27
N ARG A 375 -10.90 -10.82 20.45
CA ARG A 375 -9.55 -11.37 20.60
C ARG A 375 -9.35 -12.58 19.67
N ASN A 376 -10.33 -13.47 19.58
CA ASN A 376 -10.26 -14.63 18.69
C ASN A 376 -10.31 -14.18 17.21
N PHE A 377 -11.16 -13.20 16.89
CA PHE A 377 -11.22 -12.58 15.56
C PHE A 377 -9.88 -11.96 15.11
N LEU A 378 -9.09 -11.39 16.02
CA LEU A 378 -7.75 -10.88 15.68
C LEU A 378 -6.80 -11.98 15.17
N ALA A 379 -6.98 -13.22 15.63
CA ALA A 379 -6.18 -14.36 15.19
C ALA A 379 -6.55 -14.80 13.76
N ASP A 380 -7.80 -14.61 13.35
CA ASP A 380 -8.25 -14.87 11.98
C ASP A 380 -9.45 -13.99 11.57
N PRO A 381 -9.19 -12.78 11.02
CA PRO A 381 -10.27 -11.84 10.66
C PRO A 381 -11.09 -12.31 9.45
N GLN A 382 -12.29 -12.86 9.67
CA GLN A 382 -13.18 -13.37 8.62
C GLN A 382 -14.43 -12.50 8.36
N PRO A 383 -14.94 -12.44 7.12
CA PRO A 383 -14.33 -12.98 5.91
C PRO A 383 -13.11 -12.14 5.49
N ARG A 384 -12.02 -12.80 5.10
CA ARG A 384 -10.75 -12.15 4.73
C ARG A 384 -10.92 -11.04 3.70
N SER A 385 -11.78 -11.22 2.69
CA SER A 385 -12.06 -10.23 1.65
C SER A 385 -12.64 -8.91 2.16
N ARG A 386 -13.28 -8.93 3.34
CA ARG A 386 -13.89 -7.75 3.96
C ARG A 386 -12.98 -7.04 4.95
N TRP A 387 -12.14 -7.79 5.67
CA TRP A 387 -11.37 -7.25 6.80
C TRP A 387 -9.87 -7.13 6.51
N CYS A 388 -9.35 -7.90 5.58
CA CYS A 388 -7.94 -7.95 5.25
C CYS A 388 -7.67 -7.37 3.85
N GLY A 389 -6.65 -6.52 3.75
CA GLY A 389 -6.16 -5.95 2.50
C GLY A 389 -4.65 -6.12 2.37
N ASP A 390 -4.11 -5.75 1.21
CA ASP A 390 -2.67 -5.80 0.98
C ASP A 390 -1.93 -4.81 1.89
N ARG A 391 -0.69 -5.15 2.21
CA ARG A 391 0.21 -4.28 2.97
C ARG A 391 0.47 -2.97 2.24
N GLY A 392 0.47 -1.87 2.98
CA GLY A 392 0.84 -0.55 2.46
C GLY A 392 -0.27 0.19 1.69
N ARG A 393 -1.52 -0.27 1.75
CA ARG A 393 -2.66 0.52 1.24
C ARG A 393 -2.87 1.74 2.14
N GLU A 394 -2.81 2.93 1.54
CA GLU A 394 -3.00 4.20 2.25
C GLU A 394 -4.46 4.40 2.65
N ARG A 395 -4.72 5.16 3.73
CA ARG A 395 -6.07 5.31 4.32
C ARG A 395 -7.07 6.01 3.40
N TRP A 396 -6.62 6.77 2.41
CA TRP A 396 -7.51 7.38 1.42
C TRP A 396 -7.98 6.38 0.35
N SER A 397 -7.32 5.24 0.21
CA SER A 397 -7.59 4.24 -0.84
C SER A 397 -8.87 3.45 -0.54
N PRO A 398 -9.75 3.20 -1.53
CA PRO A 398 -10.88 2.28 -1.36
C PRO A 398 -10.47 0.84 -1.04
N LEU A 399 -9.23 0.44 -1.38
CA LEU A 399 -8.67 -0.87 -1.06
C LEU A 399 -8.15 -0.96 0.39
N TRP A 400 -8.18 0.14 1.14
CA TRP A 400 -7.76 0.12 2.54
C TRP A 400 -8.65 -0.83 3.35
N ARG A 401 -8.01 -1.62 4.20
CA ARG A 401 -8.67 -2.51 5.16
C ARG A 401 -7.96 -2.41 6.51
N PRO A 402 -8.69 -2.61 7.62
CA PRO A 402 -8.13 -2.48 8.97
C PRO A 402 -7.05 -3.53 9.30
N PHE A 403 -7.06 -4.68 8.62
CA PHE A 403 -6.08 -5.75 8.80
C PHE A 403 -5.28 -6.00 7.52
N GLU A 404 -4.04 -6.45 7.65
CA GLU A 404 -3.21 -6.98 6.55
C GLU A 404 -3.28 -8.52 6.50
N GLY A 405 -3.94 -9.13 7.48
CA GLY A 405 -4.03 -10.56 7.71
C GLY A 405 -4.14 -10.90 9.20
N PRO A 406 -4.11 -12.20 9.54
CA PRO A 406 -4.00 -12.73 10.90
C PRO A 406 -2.92 -12.05 11.75
N LEU A 407 -3.25 -11.66 12.99
CA LEU A 407 -2.25 -11.12 13.91
C LEU A 407 -1.48 -12.25 14.62
N SER A 408 -0.16 -12.09 14.73
CA SER A 408 0.66 -12.91 15.63
C SER A 408 0.21 -12.78 17.09
N ALA A 409 0.50 -13.77 17.93
CA ALA A 409 0.18 -13.72 19.36
C ALA A 409 0.69 -12.43 20.03
N SER A 410 1.90 -11.99 19.72
CA SER A 410 2.44 -10.73 20.29
C SER A 410 1.67 -9.49 19.84
N ALA A 411 1.18 -9.45 18.60
CA ALA A 411 0.38 -8.35 18.08
C ALA A 411 -1.03 -8.36 18.70
N GLN A 412 -1.64 -9.54 18.87
CA GLN A 412 -2.89 -9.70 19.60
C GLN A 412 -2.75 -9.20 21.04
N ARG A 413 -1.65 -9.56 21.73
CA ARG A 413 -1.39 -9.07 23.09
C ARG A 413 -1.33 -7.55 23.14
N HIS A 414 -0.61 -6.94 22.20
CA HIS A 414 -0.50 -5.49 22.12
C HIS A 414 -1.85 -4.82 21.88
N ALA A 415 -2.67 -5.35 20.98
CA ALA A 415 -4.02 -4.83 20.71
C ALA A 415 -4.91 -4.89 21.95
N VAL A 416 -4.95 -6.03 22.66
CA VAL A 416 -5.72 -6.18 23.91
C VAL A 416 -5.23 -5.23 25.00
N THR A 417 -3.91 -5.04 25.16
CA THR A 417 -3.37 -4.07 26.12
C THR A 417 -3.82 -2.64 25.81
N ILE A 418 -3.82 -2.25 24.53
CA ILE A 418 -4.27 -0.92 24.11
C ILE A 418 -5.77 -0.74 24.39
N LEU A 419 -6.60 -1.75 24.07
CA LEU A 419 -8.04 -1.68 24.30
C LEU A 419 -8.38 -1.68 25.81
N LYS A 420 -7.63 -2.41 26.62
CA LYS A 420 -7.72 -2.34 28.08
C LYS A 420 -7.38 -0.94 28.60
N ASN A 421 -6.40 -0.25 28.00
CA ASN A 421 -6.07 1.14 28.33
C ASN A 421 -7.14 2.14 27.87
N LEU A 422 -7.74 1.93 26.70
CA LEU A 422 -8.88 2.72 26.22
C LEU A 422 -10.04 2.64 27.20
N TYR A 423 -10.51 1.42 27.48
CA TYR A 423 -11.64 1.23 28.40
C TYR A 423 -11.31 1.62 29.84
N GLY A 424 -10.06 1.46 30.28
CA GLY A 424 -9.60 1.97 31.57
C GLY A 424 -9.80 3.48 31.66
N PHE A 425 -9.32 4.24 30.68
CA PHE A 425 -9.57 5.67 30.61
C PHE A 425 -11.06 6.02 30.57
N LEU A 426 -11.88 5.30 29.79
CA LEU A 426 -13.31 5.56 29.74
C LEU A 426 -14.01 5.32 31.09
N VAL A 427 -13.55 4.34 31.87
CA VAL A 427 -14.04 4.13 33.25
C VAL A 427 -13.55 5.23 34.17
N ASP A 428 -12.26 5.58 34.13
CA ASP A 428 -11.66 6.63 34.97
C ASP A 428 -12.31 8.00 34.73
N GLN A 429 -12.82 8.24 33.52
CA GLN A 429 -13.53 9.47 33.17
C GLN A 429 -15.05 9.37 33.39
N ASN A 430 -15.54 8.35 34.10
CA ASN A 430 -16.95 8.09 34.33
C ASN A 430 -17.79 8.00 33.03
N TYR A 431 -17.19 7.64 31.90
CA TYR A 431 -17.93 7.40 30.66
C TYR A 431 -18.58 6.01 30.68
N LEU A 432 -17.87 5.00 31.18
CA LEU A 432 -18.37 3.63 31.34
C LEU A 432 -18.43 3.22 32.81
N MET A 433 -19.38 2.34 33.15
CA MET A 433 -19.48 1.78 34.51
C MET A 433 -18.42 0.71 34.80
N GLY A 434 -17.79 0.11 33.77
CA GLY A 434 -16.83 -0.97 33.94
C GLY A 434 -16.01 -1.26 32.69
N ASN A 435 -14.92 -1.99 32.87
CA ASN A 435 -13.98 -2.34 31.80
C ASN A 435 -14.16 -3.83 31.39
N PRO A 436 -14.80 -4.14 30.25
CA PRO A 436 -15.02 -5.51 29.79
C PRO A 436 -13.72 -6.21 29.37
N TRP A 437 -12.63 -5.46 29.12
CA TRP A 437 -11.31 -6.03 28.82
C TRP A 437 -10.54 -6.50 30.06
N SER A 438 -11.06 -6.23 31.27
CA SER A 438 -10.35 -6.52 32.52
C SER A 438 -10.01 -8.01 32.68
N ALA A 439 -10.95 -8.90 32.35
CA ALA A 439 -10.87 -10.35 32.49
C ALA A 439 -10.50 -11.10 31.19
N VAL A 440 -10.29 -10.39 30.08
CA VAL A 440 -9.90 -11.01 28.81
C VAL A 440 -8.46 -11.51 28.89
N ALA A 441 -8.29 -12.83 28.97
CA ALA A 441 -6.98 -13.46 28.95
C ALA A 441 -6.25 -13.17 27.64
N VAL A 442 -4.99 -12.78 27.76
CA VAL A 442 -4.12 -12.45 26.63
C VAL A 442 -3.25 -13.68 26.33
N PRO A 443 -3.12 -14.15 25.07
CA PRO A 443 -2.38 -15.38 24.79
C PRO A 443 -0.95 -15.30 25.33
N ARG A 444 -0.60 -16.17 26.29
CA ARG A 444 0.77 -16.26 26.77
C ARG A 444 1.63 -16.65 25.58
N SER A 445 2.52 -15.75 25.16
CA SER A 445 3.63 -16.22 24.33
C SER A 445 4.44 -17.16 25.19
N ALA A 446 4.83 -18.30 24.62
CA ALA A 446 5.82 -19.17 25.24
C ALA A 446 6.91 -18.28 25.86
N ALA A 447 7.27 -18.56 27.12
CA ALA A 447 8.27 -17.81 27.88
C ALA A 447 9.38 -17.34 26.96
N PRO A 448 9.85 -16.07 27.05
CA PRO A 448 10.77 -15.49 26.08
C PRO A 448 11.88 -16.49 25.82
N ARG A 449 11.78 -17.23 24.71
CA ARG A 449 12.89 -18.01 24.22
C ARG A 449 13.97 -16.96 24.09
N ILE A 450 15.09 -17.15 24.79
CA ILE A 450 16.30 -16.35 24.67
C ILE A 450 16.33 -15.88 23.21
N GLN A 451 16.42 -14.58 22.96
CA GLN A 451 16.49 -14.03 21.60
C GLN A 451 17.83 -14.41 20.93
N ALA A 452 18.29 -15.65 21.11
CA ALA A 452 19.51 -16.27 20.61
C ALA A 452 19.64 -16.17 19.08
N GLY A 453 18.55 -15.85 18.39
CA GLY A 453 18.53 -15.59 16.96
C GLY A 453 18.71 -14.14 16.52
N ARG A 454 18.83 -13.15 17.41
CA ARG A 454 18.84 -11.71 17.07
C ARG A 454 20.10 -10.94 17.48
N SER A 455 21.22 -11.65 17.65
CA SER A 455 22.56 -11.09 17.85
C SER A 455 23.55 -11.74 16.88
N PHE A 456 24.69 -11.11 16.65
CA PHE A 456 25.81 -11.74 15.94
C PHE A 456 26.74 -12.43 16.93
N SER A 457 27.45 -13.46 16.48
CA SER A 457 28.60 -14.00 17.23
C SER A 457 29.82 -13.07 17.06
N PRO A 458 30.86 -13.19 17.92
CA PRO A 458 32.10 -12.44 17.74
C PRO A 458 32.75 -12.66 16.36
N ALA A 459 32.68 -13.88 15.82
CA ALA A 459 33.19 -14.19 14.48
C ALA A 459 32.37 -13.51 13.37
N GLN A 460 31.03 -13.47 13.51
CA GLN A 460 30.15 -12.79 12.56
C GLN A 460 30.33 -11.27 12.62
N TRP A 461 30.57 -10.70 13.81
CA TRP A 461 30.92 -9.29 13.93
C TRP A 461 32.25 -8.95 13.25
N ARG A 462 33.29 -9.76 13.47
CA ARG A 462 34.57 -9.59 12.74
C ARG A 462 34.36 -9.66 11.23
N PHE A 463 33.55 -10.60 10.76
CA PHE A 463 33.19 -10.67 9.34
C PHE A 463 32.50 -9.38 8.85
N ILE A 464 31.52 -8.86 9.60
CA ILE A 464 30.88 -7.58 9.29
C ILE A 464 31.92 -6.47 9.17
N ASP A 465 32.83 -6.36 10.14
CA ASP A 465 33.84 -5.32 10.18
C ASP A 465 34.81 -5.41 8.99
N THR A 466 35.27 -6.62 8.66
CA THR A 466 36.07 -6.87 7.43
C THR A 466 35.31 -6.49 6.15
N GLN A 467 34.00 -6.76 6.08
CA GLN A 467 33.20 -6.35 4.91
C GLN A 467 33.01 -4.83 4.84
N LEU A 468 32.97 -4.13 5.99
CA LEU A 468 32.90 -2.66 6.02
C LEU A 468 34.19 -2.03 5.50
N ASP A 469 35.34 -2.56 5.90
CA ASP A 469 36.65 -2.07 5.45
C ASP A 469 36.89 -2.30 3.95
N ALA A 470 36.23 -3.29 3.36
CA ALA A 470 36.31 -3.58 1.93
C ALA A 470 35.41 -2.66 1.06
N LEU A 471 34.56 -1.82 1.66
CA LEU A 471 33.67 -0.95 0.90
C LEU A 471 34.45 0.20 0.25
N ALA A 472 34.06 0.55 -0.99
CA ALA A 472 34.57 1.75 -1.64
C ALA A 472 34.30 3.00 -0.75
N PRO A 473 35.25 3.96 -0.66
CA PRO A 473 35.20 5.07 0.29
C PRO A 473 34.25 6.19 -0.15
N THR A 474 32.97 5.85 -0.37
CA THR A 474 31.91 6.82 -0.65
C THR A 474 31.41 7.43 0.67
N SER A 475 30.84 8.63 0.61
CA SER A 475 30.28 9.29 1.82
C SER A 475 29.22 8.42 2.51
N ALA A 476 28.50 7.61 1.74
CA ALA A 476 27.48 6.72 2.26
C ALA A 476 28.05 5.47 2.94
N HIS A 477 29.13 4.90 2.41
CA HIS A 477 29.80 3.75 3.02
C HIS A 477 30.59 4.14 4.27
N GLN A 478 31.26 5.29 4.28
CA GLN A 478 31.93 5.81 5.48
C GLN A 478 30.92 6.05 6.61
N ARG A 479 29.76 6.65 6.31
CA ARG A 479 28.66 6.78 7.27
C ARG A 479 28.18 5.42 7.80
N LEU A 480 28.00 4.44 6.91
CA LEU A 480 27.57 3.09 7.28
C LEU A 480 28.59 2.42 8.23
N ALA A 481 29.88 2.49 7.89
CA ALA A 481 30.96 1.92 8.68
C ALA A 481 31.02 2.54 10.08
N PHE A 482 31.08 3.87 10.16
CA PHE A 482 31.05 4.59 11.43
C PHE A 482 29.77 4.26 12.23
N GLY A 483 28.59 4.36 11.61
CA GLY A 483 27.32 4.15 12.29
C GLY A 483 27.14 2.72 12.84
N LEU A 484 27.61 1.69 12.13
CA LEU A 484 27.56 0.31 12.62
C LEU A 484 28.54 0.06 13.78
N ARG A 485 29.75 0.62 13.69
CA ARG A 485 30.74 0.55 14.78
C ARG A 485 30.27 1.28 16.03
N LEU A 486 29.68 2.47 15.88
CA LEU A 486 29.08 3.21 16.99
C LEU A 486 27.93 2.41 17.62
N LEU A 487 27.01 1.85 16.83
CA LEU A 487 25.94 1.00 17.34
C LEU A 487 26.46 -0.24 18.09
N TYR A 488 27.52 -0.87 17.59
CA TYR A 488 28.16 -2.02 18.24
C TYR A 488 28.83 -1.62 19.56
N ALA A 489 29.49 -0.47 19.60
CA ALA A 489 30.22 0.00 20.78
C ALA A 489 29.30 0.48 21.91
N THR A 490 28.15 1.06 21.58
CA THR A 490 27.29 1.78 22.55
C THR A 490 25.92 1.16 22.76
N GLY A 491 25.47 0.29 21.85
CA GLY A 491 24.14 -0.31 21.91
C GLY A 491 22.97 0.66 21.75
N LEU A 492 23.18 1.84 21.14
CA LEU A 492 22.13 2.84 20.91
C LEU A 492 20.94 2.29 20.11
N ARG A 493 19.78 2.91 20.26
CA ARG A 493 18.66 2.72 19.32
C ARG A 493 18.93 3.51 18.04
N LEU A 494 18.41 3.03 16.91
CA LEU A 494 18.51 3.72 15.63
C LEU A 494 18.06 5.19 15.70
N SER A 495 16.95 5.47 16.40
CA SER A 495 16.45 6.84 16.56
C SER A 495 17.36 7.73 17.40
N GLU A 496 18.10 7.15 18.35
CA GLU A 496 19.07 7.86 19.19
C GLU A 496 20.32 8.17 18.37
N LEU A 497 20.83 7.19 17.63
CA LEU A 497 21.99 7.34 16.73
C LEU A 497 21.80 8.46 15.70
N VAL A 498 20.66 8.51 15.01
CA VAL A 498 20.44 9.54 13.97
C VAL A 498 20.12 10.91 14.54
N ALA A 499 19.70 11.00 15.81
CA ALA A 499 19.40 12.26 16.47
C ALA A 499 20.65 12.90 17.08
N ALA A 500 21.62 12.10 17.52
CA ALA A 500 22.83 12.55 18.17
C ALA A 500 23.64 13.53 17.31
N THR A 501 24.15 14.59 17.94
CA THR A 501 25.07 15.56 17.34
C THR A 501 26.44 15.48 18.00
N VAL A 502 27.41 16.20 17.42
CA VAL A 502 28.72 16.37 18.07
C VAL A 502 28.61 17.11 19.41
N ASP A 503 27.58 17.93 19.60
CA ASP A 503 27.33 18.67 20.85
C ASP A 503 26.89 17.76 22.01
N ASP A 504 26.56 16.50 21.70
CA ASP A 504 26.26 15.48 22.69
C ASP A 504 27.52 14.72 23.15
N LEU A 505 28.68 14.95 22.53
CA LEU A 505 29.96 14.35 22.91
C LEU A 505 30.74 15.27 23.86
N GLN A 506 31.19 14.69 24.97
CA GLN A 506 32.02 15.37 25.96
C GLN A 506 33.22 14.50 26.34
N TRP A 507 34.41 15.10 26.34
CA TRP A 507 35.57 14.54 27.01
C TRP A 507 35.44 14.80 28.51
N VAL A 508 35.59 13.77 29.32
CA VAL A 508 35.48 13.85 30.79
C VAL A 508 36.73 13.25 31.42
N GLU A 509 37.19 13.90 32.49
CA GLU A 509 38.27 13.44 33.34
C GLU A 509 37.74 13.26 34.76
N PHE A 510 37.86 12.05 35.30
CA PHE A 510 37.53 11.73 36.68
C PHE A 510 38.81 11.71 37.50
N ALA A 511 38.89 12.57 38.51
CA ALA A 511 40.01 12.61 39.44
C ALA A 511 40.13 11.29 40.22
N ALA A 512 41.37 10.93 40.60
CA ALA A 512 41.70 9.70 41.31
C ALA A 512 41.01 9.54 42.68
N GLU A 513 40.44 10.61 43.23
CA GLU A 513 39.77 10.63 44.56
C GLU A 513 38.52 9.72 44.66
N PHE A 514 38.02 9.20 43.54
CA PHE A 514 36.88 8.26 43.51
C PHE A 514 37.30 6.79 43.32
N ALA A 515 38.60 6.49 43.33
CA ALA A 515 39.09 5.11 43.28
C ALA A 515 38.67 4.37 44.55
N ALA A 516 37.88 3.29 44.39
CA ALA A 516 37.66 2.33 45.46
C ALA A 516 39.00 1.67 45.82
N ASP A 517 39.21 1.40 47.11
CA ASP A 517 40.45 0.82 47.67
C ASP A 517 41.04 -0.27 46.76
N GLY A 518 42.16 0.05 46.09
CA GLY A 518 43.00 -0.92 45.35
C GLY A 518 42.99 -0.85 43.82
N ALA A 519 42.47 0.19 43.17
CA ALA A 519 42.66 0.43 41.73
C ALA A 519 43.75 1.49 41.47
N ASP A 520 44.54 1.34 40.39
CA ASP A 520 45.59 2.28 39.98
C ASP A 520 45.09 3.74 40.04
N ASP A 521 45.81 4.60 40.80
CA ASP A 521 45.53 6.03 41.07
C ASP A 521 45.59 6.95 39.83
N ALA A 522 45.47 6.41 38.61
CA ALA A 522 45.49 7.20 37.39
C ALA A 522 44.11 7.85 37.14
N PRO A 523 44.06 9.16 36.79
CA PRO A 523 42.80 9.80 36.41
C PRO A 523 42.17 9.07 35.23
N LEU A 524 40.89 8.70 35.36
CA LEU A 524 40.16 8.02 34.31
C LEU A 524 39.61 9.06 33.33
N GLN A 525 40.13 9.05 32.11
CA GLN A 525 39.70 9.96 31.06
C GLN A 525 38.98 9.20 29.94
N GLY A 526 37.95 9.82 29.35
CA GLY A 526 37.25 9.22 28.22
C GLY A 526 36.12 10.07 27.65
N TRP A 527 35.58 9.59 26.53
CA TRP A 527 34.44 10.21 25.86
C TRP A 527 33.12 9.69 26.41
N LEU A 528 32.22 10.60 26.75
CA LEU A 528 30.82 10.30 27.04
C LEU A 528 29.92 10.88 25.94
N LEU A 529 28.94 10.09 25.52
CA LEU A 529 27.85 10.54 24.66
C LEU A 529 26.58 10.70 25.49
N ARG A 530 26.02 11.90 25.50
CA ARG A 530 24.71 12.17 26.10
C ARG A 530 23.59 11.71 25.18
N VAL A 531 22.66 10.92 25.72
CA VAL A 531 21.59 10.30 24.95
C VAL A 531 20.24 10.58 25.58
N THR A 532 19.38 11.26 24.84
CA THR A 532 17.99 11.49 25.24
C THR A 532 17.09 10.34 24.81
N GLY A 533 16.73 9.49 25.77
CA GLY A 533 15.91 8.29 25.57
C GLY A 533 14.40 8.54 25.58
N LYS A 534 13.64 7.43 25.59
CA LYS A 534 12.16 7.48 25.63
C LYS A 534 11.69 8.21 26.90
N GLY A 535 10.82 9.21 26.72
CA GLY A 535 10.29 10.02 27.82
C GLY A 535 11.22 11.16 28.27
N GLN A 536 12.12 11.63 27.39
CA GLN A 536 13.10 12.69 27.67
C GLN A 536 14.07 12.35 28.81
N LYS A 537 14.28 11.06 29.07
CA LYS A 537 15.24 10.62 30.08
C LYS A 537 16.64 10.67 29.49
N LEU A 538 17.50 11.48 30.10
CA LEU A 538 18.92 11.57 29.76
C LEU A 538 19.69 10.39 30.35
N ARG A 539 20.66 9.90 29.59
CA ARG A 539 21.70 8.98 30.06
C ARG A 539 23.01 9.30 29.36
N GLU A 540 24.12 8.96 29.98
CA GLU A 540 25.44 9.08 29.38
C GLU A 540 25.94 7.68 29.04
N VAL A 541 26.59 7.56 27.89
CA VAL A 541 27.12 6.29 27.39
C VAL A 541 28.59 6.48 27.03
N PRO A 542 29.52 5.73 27.63
CA PRO A 542 30.92 5.78 27.25
C PRO A 542 31.13 5.38 25.79
N VAL A 543 31.98 6.13 25.09
CA VAL A 543 32.34 5.87 23.68
C VAL A 543 33.84 5.57 23.60
N PRO A 544 34.24 4.42 23.02
CA PRO A 544 35.65 4.09 22.87
C PRO A 544 36.40 5.08 21.95
N ALA A 545 37.66 5.36 22.26
CA ALA A 545 38.48 6.32 21.53
C ALA A 545 38.65 5.96 20.05
N GLU A 546 38.71 4.67 19.72
CA GLU A 546 38.79 4.19 18.34
C GLU A 546 37.53 4.52 17.51
N VAL A 547 36.36 4.60 18.16
CA VAL A 547 35.11 5.01 17.49
C VAL A 547 35.10 6.51 17.26
N ILE A 548 35.68 7.29 18.17
CA ILE A 548 35.86 8.73 18.00
C ILE A 548 36.88 9.02 16.89
N ALA A 549 37.98 8.27 16.80
CA ALA A 549 38.92 8.38 15.69
C ALA A 549 38.25 8.11 14.32
N ALA A 550 37.36 7.11 14.27
CA ALA A 550 36.54 6.85 13.07
C ALA A 550 35.56 8.00 12.77
N LEU A 551 34.99 8.65 13.80
CA LEU A 551 34.17 9.85 13.62
C LEU A 551 34.99 11.01 13.04
N SER A 552 36.20 11.26 13.56
CA SER A 552 37.09 12.31 13.05
C SER A 552 37.38 12.15 11.56
N GLY A 553 37.76 10.94 11.12
CA GLY A 553 37.96 10.65 9.70
C GLY A 553 36.68 10.85 8.87
N TYR A 554 35.52 10.49 9.42
CA TYR A 554 34.23 10.70 8.77
C TYR A 554 33.80 12.18 8.71
N LEU A 555 34.13 13.01 9.70
CA LEU A 555 33.91 14.45 9.69
C LEU A 555 34.71 15.12 8.58
N VAL A 556 36.01 14.80 8.48
CA VAL A 556 36.89 15.32 7.42
C VAL A 556 36.35 14.95 6.04
N ALA A 557 35.91 13.71 5.82
CA ALA A 557 35.32 13.29 4.54
C ALA A 557 33.98 13.99 4.21
N ARG A 558 33.33 14.60 5.20
CA ARG A 558 32.16 15.48 5.00
C ARG A 558 32.52 16.94 4.79
N GLY A 559 33.81 17.32 4.87
CA GLY A 559 34.25 18.72 4.82
C GLY A 559 34.07 19.46 6.15
N LEU A 560 34.09 18.74 7.27
CA LEU A 560 34.03 19.26 8.63
C LEU A 560 35.40 19.11 9.32
N ASP A 561 35.57 19.75 10.47
CA ASP A 561 36.83 19.66 11.24
C ASP A 561 37.01 18.26 11.84
N ALA A 562 38.26 17.79 11.96
CA ALA A 562 38.58 16.47 12.49
C ALA A 562 38.28 16.36 13.99
N ASP A 563 38.37 17.46 14.75
CA ASP A 563 37.99 17.49 16.15
C ASP A 563 36.46 17.60 16.28
N PRO A 564 35.78 16.59 16.87
CA PRO A 564 34.33 16.66 17.09
C PRO A 564 33.90 17.88 17.90
N GLN A 565 34.73 18.38 18.82
CA GLN A 565 34.41 19.52 19.69
C GLN A 565 34.75 20.88 19.08
N ASN A 566 35.28 20.92 17.86
CA ASN A 566 35.54 22.18 17.17
C ASN A 566 34.25 23.00 17.01
N ILE A 567 34.32 24.30 17.29
CA ILE A 567 33.17 25.21 17.18
C ILE A 567 32.55 25.23 15.77
N GLY A 568 33.35 24.99 14.73
CA GLY A 568 32.91 24.86 13.35
C GLY A 568 32.05 23.62 13.07
N ASN A 569 32.01 22.66 14.00
CA ASN A 569 31.17 21.47 13.92
C ASN A 569 29.85 21.62 14.70
N GLN A 570 29.61 22.72 15.41
CA GLN A 570 28.43 22.88 16.27
C GLN A 570 27.12 22.61 15.52
N GLY A 571 26.26 21.79 16.12
CA GLY A 571 24.99 21.34 15.55
C GLY A 571 25.12 20.26 14.46
N ALA A 572 26.34 19.80 14.14
CA ALA A 572 26.52 18.73 13.17
C ALA A 572 26.05 17.39 13.72
N HIS A 573 25.19 16.71 12.97
CA HIS A 573 24.78 15.36 13.31
C HIS A 573 25.96 14.37 13.19
N LEU A 574 25.98 13.38 14.08
CA LEU A 574 26.96 12.29 14.01
C LEU A 574 26.83 11.52 12.69
N LEU A 575 25.62 11.36 12.15
CA LEU A 575 25.36 10.77 10.83
C LEU A 575 24.82 11.82 9.86
N GLY A 576 25.68 12.29 8.95
CA GLY A 576 25.36 13.34 7.97
C GLY A 576 24.82 12.83 6.63
N GLN A 577 24.28 13.75 5.83
CA GLN A 577 23.87 13.46 4.46
C GLN A 577 25.04 13.04 3.56
N ALA A 578 24.71 12.41 2.43
CA ALA A 578 25.71 11.96 1.47
C ALA A 578 26.24 13.14 0.65
N SER A 579 27.42 13.66 0.99
CA SER A 579 28.06 14.83 0.35
C SER A 579 28.42 14.60 -1.13
N ASP A 580 28.69 13.34 -1.52
CA ASP A 580 29.08 12.92 -2.87
C ASP A 580 27.89 12.53 -3.77
N ALA A 581 26.64 12.71 -3.32
CA ALA A 581 25.46 12.22 -4.01
C ALA A 581 25.24 12.87 -5.39
N ALA A 582 25.62 14.14 -5.55
CA ALA A 582 25.52 14.85 -6.83
C ALA A 582 26.55 14.34 -7.85
N LEU A 583 27.76 14.00 -7.40
CA LEU A 583 28.83 13.45 -8.24
C LEU A 583 28.48 12.03 -8.75
N ARG A 584 27.82 11.22 -7.91
CA ARG A 584 27.45 9.83 -8.25
C ARG A 584 26.17 9.70 -9.07
N ALA A 585 25.27 10.70 -9.01
CA ALA A 585 24.00 10.68 -9.75
C ALA A 585 23.60 12.09 -10.22
N PRO A 586 24.28 12.63 -11.25
CA PRO A 586 24.13 14.03 -11.67
C PRO A 586 22.68 14.37 -12.06
N GLY A 587 21.96 13.45 -12.71
CA GLY A 587 20.59 13.66 -13.17
C GLY A 587 19.49 13.59 -12.08
N LEU A 588 19.82 13.11 -10.87
CA LEU A 588 18.84 12.96 -9.77
C LEU A 588 18.98 14.04 -8.69
N ASN A 589 20.13 14.71 -8.63
CA ASN A 589 20.49 15.65 -7.56
C ASN A 589 20.98 17.01 -8.07
N ALA A 590 20.78 17.32 -9.35
CA ALA A 590 21.16 18.62 -9.93
C ALA A 590 20.52 19.78 -9.12
N GLY A 591 21.38 20.63 -8.53
CA GLY A 591 20.96 21.87 -7.86
C GLY A 591 20.66 21.79 -6.36
N ARG A 592 20.89 20.66 -5.67
CA ARG A 592 20.69 20.57 -4.22
C ARG A 592 21.97 20.87 -3.44
N THR A 593 22.04 22.05 -2.80
CA THR A 593 23.09 22.35 -1.81
C THR A 593 22.93 21.44 -0.60
N ILE A 594 23.95 20.64 -0.29
CA ILE A 594 23.97 19.75 0.86
C ILE A 594 24.74 20.45 1.98
N ASP A 595 24.06 20.72 3.10
CA ASP A 595 24.72 21.14 4.33
C ASP A 595 25.39 19.92 5.00
N PRO A 596 26.72 19.89 5.18
CA PRO A 596 27.43 18.76 5.77
C PRO A 596 27.07 18.48 7.24
N ARG A 597 26.48 19.47 7.94
CA ARG A 597 26.00 19.33 9.32
C ARG A 597 24.64 18.64 9.41
N GLN A 598 23.86 18.63 8.32
CA GLN A 598 22.50 18.13 8.32
C GLN A 598 22.44 16.59 8.44
N GLY A 599 21.58 16.12 9.34
CA GLY A 599 21.38 14.70 9.61
C GLY A 599 20.56 13.95 8.56
N ILE A 600 20.50 12.62 8.72
CA ILE A 600 19.69 11.72 7.89
C ILE A 600 18.44 11.22 8.60
N ALA A 601 17.45 10.75 7.83
CA ALA A 601 16.30 10.07 8.40
C ALA A 601 16.67 8.66 8.89
N ALA A 602 15.99 8.19 9.95
CA ALA A 602 16.16 6.82 10.47
C ALA A 602 15.97 5.74 9.40
N SER A 603 14.99 5.92 8.49
CA SER A 603 14.76 5.01 7.37
C SER A 603 15.97 4.93 6.44
N THR A 604 16.62 6.06 6.16
CA THR A 604 17.80 6.12 5.28
C THR A 604 18.95 5.25 5.80
N PHE A 605 19.26 5.33 7.10
CA PHE A 605 20.30 4.48 7.69
C PHE A 605 19.86 3.02 7.80
N HIS A 606 18.60 2.78 8.19
CA HIS A 606 18.05 1.42 8.25
C HIS A 606 18.16 0.71 6.90
N ASP A 607 17.83 1.39 5.81
CA ASP A 607 17.86 0.82 4.47
C ASP A 607 19.30 0.58 3.99
N GLN A 608 20.26 1.44 4.35
CA GLN A 608 21.69 1.20 4.13
C GLN A 608 22.18 -0.06 4.84
N VAL A 609 21.82 -0.23 6.12
CA VAL A 609 22.17 -1.44 6.89
C VAL A 609 21.52 -2.69 6.30
N LYS A 610 20.24 -2.60 5.86
CA LYS A 610 19.55 -3.72 5.20
C LYS A 610 20.22 -4.12 3.88
N ALA A 611 20.58 -3.15 3.05
CA ALA A 611 21.27 -3.39 1.79
C ALA A 611 22.64 -4.04 2.03
N PHE A 612 23.41 -3.49 2.97
CA PHE A 612 24.73 -4.03 3.33
C PHE A 612 24.66 -5.48 3.86
N PHE A 613 23.70 -5.79 4.74
CA PHE A 613 23.54 -7.17 5.20
C PHE A 613 23.05 -8.11 4.09
N ALA A 614 22.30 -7.64 3.10
CA ALA A 614 21.99 -8.44 1.92
C ALA A 614 23.24 -8.75 1.09
N THR A 615 24.15 -7.78 0.92
CA THR A 615 25.47 -8.01 0.30
C THR A 615 26.31 -9.01 1.08
N CYS A 616 26.39 -8.86 2.41
CA CYS A 616 27.06 -9.83 3.29
C CYS A 616 26.48 -11.25 3.14
N ALA A 617 25.15 -11.36 3.04
CA ALA A 617 24.48 -12.63 2.83
C ALA A 617 24.86 -13.27 1.48
N GLN A 618 25.01 -12.48 0.42
CA GLN A 618 25.50 -12.97 -0.88
C GLN A 618 26.93 -13.51 -0.78
N VAL A 619 27.81 -12.82 -0.06
CA VAL A 619 29.19 -13.27 0.17
C VAL A 619 29.23 -14.60 0.95
N LEU A 620 28.41 -14.73 1.99
CA LEU A 620 28.30 -15.98 2.77
C LEU A 620 27.71 -17.12 1.93
N GLN A 621 26.70 -16.83 1.12
CA GLN A 621 26.10 -17.79 0.20
C GLN A 621 27.13 -18.31 -0.81
N ALA A 622 27.96 -17.43 -1.39
CA ALA A 622 29.02 -17.80 -2.30
C ALA A 622 30.11 -18.67 -1.65
N LYS A 623 30.32 -18.52 -0.34
CA LYS A 623 31.22 -19.35 0.47
C LYS A 623 30.58 -20.64 0.99
N GLY A 624 29.33 -20.95 0.61
CA GLY A 624 28.60 -22.14 1.03
C GLY A 624 27.91 -22.04 2.40
N ASP A 625 27.92 -20.89 3.08
CA ASP A 625 27.24 -20.69 4.36
C ASP A 625 25.81 -20.16 4.19
N ALA A 626 24.91 -21.05 3.74
CA ALA A 626 23.50 -20.72 3.54
C ALA A 626 22.78 -20.32 4.85
N ARG A 627 23.21 -20.86 6.00
CA ARG A 627 22.61 -20.52 7.30
C ARG A 627 23.02 -19.13 7.75
N GLY A 628 24.28 -18.76 7.57
CA GLY A 628 24.77 -17.40 7.77
C GLY A 628 24.07 -16.41 6.85
N ALA A 629 23.91 -16.76 5.56
CA ALA A 629 23.20 -15.93 4.59
C ALA A 629 21.75 -15.61 5.03
N ASP A 630 20.95 -16.61 5.41
CA ASP A 630 19.58 -16.39 5.93
C ASP A 630 19.59 -15.48 7.17
N ARG A 631 20.55 -15.69 8.07
CA ARG A 631 20.67 -14.89 9.29
C ARG A 631 20.89 -13.41 8.97
N PHE A 632 21.77 -13.11 8.02
CA PHE A 632 22.06 -11.74 7.59
C PHE A 632 20.87 -11.10 6.86
N LEU A 633 20.15 -11.85 6.01
CA LEU A 633 18.93 -11.35 5.36
C LEU A 633 17.85 -10.93 6.37
N ARG A 634 17.80 -11.57 7.54
CA ARG A 634 16.87 -11.26 8.63
C ARG A 634 17.36 -10.19 9.60
N ALA A 635 18.66 -9.86 9.56
CA ALA A 635 19.25 -8.87 10.44
C ALA A 635 18.76 -7.44 10.16
N SER A 636 18.79 -6.60 11.19
CA SER A 636 18.38 -5.20 11.16
C SER A 636 19.23 -4.38 12.14
N THR A 637 19.09 -3.05 12.14
CA THR A 637 19.83 -2.16 13.06
C THR A 637 19.68 -2.56 14.54
N HIS A 638 18.53 -3.09 14.94
CA HIS A 638 18.30 -3.51 16.33
C HIS A 638 19.14 -4.72 16.76
N TRP A 639 19.64 -5.53 15.81
CA TRP A 639 20.55 -6.63 16.12
C TRP A 639 21.88 -6.13 16.65
N MET A 640 22.35 -4.95 16.23
CA MET A 640 23.58 -4.36 16.74
C MET A 640 23.50 -4.11 18.24
N ARG A 641 22.37 -3.58 18.71
CA ARG A 641 22.10 -3.40 20.13
C ARG A 641 22.06 -4.73 20.91
N HIS A 642 21.40 -5.75 20.37
CA HIS A 642 21.41 -7.08 21.00
C HIS A 642 22.81 -7.70 21.03
N THR A 643 23.60 -7.47 19.98
CA THR A 643 24.99 -7.95 19.86
C THR A 643 25.87 -7.24 20.90
N HIS A 644 25.81 -5.92 20.99
CA HIS A 644 26.48 -5.12 22.02
C HIS A 644 26.15 -5.65 23.41
N ALA A 645 24.86 -5.72 23.77
CA ALA A 645 24.44 -6.17 25.10
C ALA A 645 24.94 -7.59 25.43
N SER A 646 24.84 -8.51 24.46
CA SER A 646 25.30 -9.90 24.65
C SER A 646 26.82 -9.97 24.80
N HIS A 647 27.57 -9.27 23.96
CA HIS A 647 29.03 -9.28 23.97
C HIS A 647 29.60 -8.55 25.19
N ALA A 648 29.01 -7.42 25.59
CA ALA A 648 29.43 -6.67 26.77
C ALA A 648 29.28 -7.51 28.05
N ILE A 649 28.11 -8.14 28.25
CA ILE A 649 27.87 -9.00 29.41
C ILE A 649 28.75 -10.26 29.35
N ALA A 650 28.93 -10.86 28.17
CA ALA A 650 29.83 -12.01 28.02
C ALA A 650 31.30 -11.65 28.25
N GLY A 651 31.69 -10.40 27.94
CA GLY A 651 33.02 -9.83 28.17
C GLY A 651 33.24 -9.32 29.60
N GLY A 652 32.28 -9.50 30.51
CA GLY A 652 32.43 -9.19 31.93
C GLY A 652 31.85 -7.85 32.39
N MET A 653 31.19 -7.07 31.51
CA MET A 653 30.51 -5.85 31.93
C MET A 653 29.41 -6.17 32.97
N PRO A 654 29.39 -5.50 34.14
CA PRO A 654 28.32 -5.67 35.12
C PRO A 654 26.94 -5.38 34.52
N ILE A 655 25.93 -6.14 34.94
CA ILE A 655 24.61 -6.08 34.32
C ILE A 655 23.90 -4.74 34.58
N GLU A 656 24.20 -4.11 35.72
CA GLU A 656 23.71 -2.80 36.13
C GLU A 656 24.24 -1.72 35.18
N ILE A 657 25.55 -1.76 34.89
CA ILE A 657 26.20 -0.85 33.94
C ILE A 657 25.65 -1.08 32.53
N ALA A 658 25.51 -2.34 32.10
CA ALA A 658 24.90 -2.66 30.81
C ALA A 658 23.44 -2.17 30.72
N GLN A 659 22.66 -2.29 31.80
CA GLN A 659 21.29 -1.79 31.87
C GLN A 659 21.24 -0.26 31.74
N GLN A 660 22.11 0.45 32.45
CA GLN A 660 22.22 1.92 32.42
C GLN A 660 22.62 2.41 31.02
N ASN A 661 23.69 1.87 30.43
CA ASN A 661 24.15 2.21 29.09
C ASN A 661 23.05 1.96 28.03
N LEU A 662 22.33 0.84 28.15
CA LEU A 662 21.22 0.52 27.28
C LEU A 662 19.98 1.39 27.57
N GLY A 663 19.83 1.99 28.75
CA GLY A 663 18.63 2.74 29.13
C GLY A 663 17.39 1.86 29.29
N HIS A 664 17.55 0.65 29.85
CA HIS A 664 16.41 -0.21 30.18
C HIS A 664 15.74 0.21 31.49
N ALA A 665 14.43 0.42 31.45
CA ALA A 665 13.64 0.79 32.65
C ALA A 665 13.46 -0.36 33.65
N SER A 666 13.74 -1.61 33.25
CA SER A 666 13.61 -2.80 34.10
C SER A 666 14.77 -3.74 33.85
N LEU A 667 15.37 -4.23 34.94
CA LEU A 667 16.45 -5.21 34.93
C LEU A 667 16.06 -6.49 34.19
N ALA A 668 14.78 -6.90 34.27
CA ALA A 668 14.25 -8.08 33.56
C ALA A 668 14.47 -8.01 32.03
N THR A 669 14.57 -6.81 31.46
CA THR A 669 14.86 -6.64 30.02
C THR A 669 16.33 -6.94 29.71
N THR A 670 17.23 -6.65 30.66
CA THR A 670 18.67 -6.91 30.54
C THR A 670 19.02 -8.36 30.88
N THR A 671 18.30 -8.99 31.82
CA THR A 671 18.49 -10.41 32.19
C THR A 671 18.33 -11.37 31.00
N VAL A 672 17.59 -10.98 29.95
CA VAL A 672 17.44 -11.77 28.71
C VAL A 672 18.78 -12.03 27.99
N TYR A 673 19.78 -11.19 28.20
CA TYR A 673 21.11 -11.34 27.60
C TYR A 673 22.05 -12.25 28.37
N ILE A 674 21.64 -12.72 29.56
CA ILE A 674 22.36 -13.74 30.31
C ILE A 674 22.12 -15.11 29.66
N THR A 675 22.66 -15.30 28.45
CA THR A 675 22.70 -16.61 27.76
C THR A 675 23.51 -17.63 28.56
N THR A 676 24.41 -17.13 29.40
CA THR A 676 25.27 -17.88 30.29
C THR A 676 24.53 -18.48 31.46
N GLU A 677 23.27 -18.16 31.77
CA GLU A 677 22.66 -18.69 32.99
C GLU A 677 22.49 -20.20 32.91
N LYS A 678 22.10 -20.78 31.76
CA LYS A 678 22.04 -22.25 31.63
C LYS A 678 23.42 -22.91 31.61
N ARG A 679 24.40 -22.34 30.90
CA ARG A 679 25.77 -22.90 30.80
C ARG A 679 26.54 -22.74 32.11
N ARG A 680 26.47 -21.57 32.76
CA ARG A 680 27.01 -21.32 34.10
C ARG A 680 26.26 -22.12 35.15
N ARG A 681 24.93 -22.27 35.09
CA ARG A 681 24.21 -23.18 36.01
C ARG A 681 24.69 -24.62 35.83
N LEU A 682 24.83 -25.10 34.58
CA LEU A 682 25.38 -26.44 34.32
C LEU A 682 26.82 -26.58 34.83
N GLN A 683 27.70 -25.61 34.55
CA GLN A 683 29.09 -25.62 35.01
C GLN A 683 29.20 -25.47 36.54
N ALA A 684 28.36 -24.66 37.18
CA ALA A 684 28.34 -24.47 38.62
C ALA A 684 27.77 -25.71 39.32
N VAL A 685 26.74 -26.36 38.75
CA VAL A 685 26.22 -27.64 39.24
C VAL A 685 27.28 -28.73 39.05
N GLU A 686 27.94 -28.83 37.89
CA GLU A 686 29.05 -29.76 37.69
C GLU A 686 30.20 -29.52 38.68
N ALA A 687 30.57 -28.26 38.93
CA ALA A 687 31.63 -27.92 39.88
C ALA A 687 31.21 -28.20 41.34
N PHE A 688 29.94 -28.03 41.68
CA PHE A 688 29.38 -28.37 42.99
C PHE A 688 29.41 -29.87 43.26
N TRP A 689 29.06 -30.71 42.27
CA TRP A 689 29.09 -32.18 42.39
C TRP A 689 30.48 -32.80 42.20
N LYS A 690 31.50 -32.00 41.84
CA LYS A 690 32.91 -32.43 41.74
C LYS A 690 33.76 -32.06 42.97
N ARG A 691 33.18 -31.35 43.94
CA ARG A 691 33.72 -31.21 45.30
C ARG A 691 33.13 -32.30 46.17
#